data_AF-A0A7M5WVK1-F1
#
_entry.id   AF-A0A7M5WVK1-F1
#
_cell.length_a   1.000
_cell.length_b   1.000
_cell.length_c   1.000
_cell.angle_alpha   90.00
_cell.angle_beta   90.00
_cell.angle_gamma   90.00
#
_symmetry.space_group_name_H-M   'P 1'
#
loop_
_entity.id
_entity.type
_entity.pdbx_description
1 polymer ?
#
loop_
_entity_poly.entity_id
_entity_poly.type
_entity_poly.pdbx_seq_one_letter_code
_entity_poly.pdbx_strand_id
1 'polypeptide(L)'
;MYSNFTSGGRTSGGGGGSNQQQRKRRLSSTTSATSGDNADSSSGSSSESESESSTSQSTVKSKKATYSTTDDATSAGENPTPDETLSKYSDIALRMMSKMGYKKGRGLGKNETGRTEIIEASNQRGRRGLGLRLQGLDGKTNSTWEEDEEVMIKQDPQWIPTNTSPAPALDDMYQWTNMSARKETIDDEFQFCEAEILKGVLASKSVFDHLGHSEFLRARTRANPYETIRGAIFQNRAAMKMAEMDASFDDMFTSHHDFDEKNPSSLLYFADICAGPGGFSEYVLWRRKWRSKGFGFTLKAEGANDFKLDDFKAGTPESFDCHYGVKGYDGDGDIFREDNLREFRSYVMQNTDNKGVHFVMADGGFSVEGNENIQEILSKQLYLCQFICALSILREGGHFVCKLFDLFTPFSIGLVYLMYRAFEKVCIFKPVTSRPANSERYIVCQKYRKDVSSIHDYMFELNCKINRLKGSNIDIGEVVPVDIIKDDEPFFQYIYNSNNEIGARQILGLKKLATYVQNTNLVGANQAEVRKQCLEAWKVPTAARSNPSNRDPDNQFEKIINYSSAKMLSTRPKPLSQDILSAMKSIHDYKWTFSGGERFYLFSLGRYSIYQWNPAKNSAPTFKRVDNMNFELPRHTILDVEFVYELKGDGRGQRKVMGVHIIDALQLGDDYIGDKPMSDRLKIIRNFIKALSKPCRSDIIKLRVKDYHPLTELNDCLESLEEKTMKPRMERRLACIFNDQKYFVPNGVYMIRRVKDPWHLQYSKSSKRFYFYNRKTNESVFEPAKSSIADAKYCAESRVQWLWADGTGLSNWSALNSSISRKTFVDFIESKN
;
A
#
# COMPACT_ATOMS: atom_id res chain seq x y z
N MET A 1 45.97 13.68 13.87
CA MET A 1 47.06 13.88 14.86
C MET A 1 46.41 13.70 16.22
N TYR A 2 46.63 12.68 17.04
CA TYR A 2 47.85 11.96 17.41
C TYR A 2 47.56 10.45 17.69
N SER A 3 48.58 9.64 17.39
CA SER A 3 48.99 8.25 17.77
C SER A 3 48.03 7.32 18.56
N ASN A 4 47.73 6.08 18.11
CA ASN A 4 48.56 4.87 17.88
C ASN A 4 49.14 4.19 19.15
N PHE A 5 48.73 2.92 19.38
CA PHE A 5 49.53 1.78 19.86
C PHE A 5 48.81 0.48 19.40
N THR A 6 49.14 -0.12 18.25
CA THR A 6 50.08 -1.25 18.00
C THR A 6 49.76 -2.55 18.76
N SER A 7 49.27 -3.58 18.06
CA SER A 7 50.01 -4.78 17.56
C SER A 7 50.02 -5.92 18.60
N GLY A 8 49.81 -7.20 18.32
CA GLY A 8 49.75 -7.99 17.09
C GLY A 8 49.94 -9.47 17.51
N GLY A 9 49.56 -10.44 16.67
CA GLY A 9 49.91 -11.84 16.92
C GLY A 9 48.97 -12.87 16.31
N ARG A 10 49.18 -13.18 15.02
CA ARG A 10 48.69 -14.39 14.36
C ARG A 10 49.57 -15.57 14.77
N THR A 11 48.98 -16.75 14.99
CA THR A 11 49.52 -18.03 14.52
C THR A 11 48.37 -19.00 14.20
N SER A 12 48.69 -19.95 13.34
CA SER A 12 47.85 -20.70 12.40
C SER A 12 47.81 -22.20 12.71
N GLY A 13 46.79 -22.88 12.17
CA GLY A 13 46.71 -24.35 12.03
C GLY A 13 45.58 -24.92 12.90
N GLY A 14 44.56 -25.63 12.42
CA GLY A 14 44.45 -26.50 11.25
C GLY A 14 44.08 -27.90 11.77
N GLY A 15 42.89 -28.42 11.42
CA GLY A 15 42.49 -29.81 11.72
C GLY A 15 41.00 -29.94 12.03
N GLY A 16 40.28 -30.63 11.15
CA GLY A 16 38.83 -30.81 11.22
C GLY A 16 38.35 -31.86 12.21
N GLY A 17 37.02 -32.00 12.31
CA GLY A 17 36.38 -33.04 13.09
C GLY A 17 34.93 -32.70 13.40
N SER A 18 34.02 -33.32 12.65
CA SER A 18 32.59 -33.43 12.90
C SER A 18 32.23 -33.75 14.35
N ASN A 19 31.19 -33.11 14.89
CA ASN A 19 30.14 -33.80 15.64
C ASN A 19 28.94 -32.89 15.90
N GLN A 20 27.82 -33.24 15.28
CA GLN A 20 26.48 -32.91 15.77
C GLN A 20 26.27 -33.64 17.09
N GLN A 21 25.93 -32.94 18.17
CA GLN A 21 24.90 -33.41 19.09
C GLN A 21 24.33 -32.31 20.00
N GLN A 22 23.01 -32.41 20.09
CA GLN A 22 22.06 -31.70 20.94
C GLN A 22 22.55 -31.33 22.34
N ARG A 23 22.18 -30.13 22.80
CA ARG A 23 21.90 -29.90 24.22
C ARG A 23 20.80 -28.86 24.44
N LYS A 24 19.68 -29.34 24.98
CA LYS A 24 18.58 -28.58 25.58
C LYS A 24 19.05 -27.76 26.80
N ARG A 25 18.49 -26.55 26.96
CA ARG A 25 18.15 -25.81 28.22
C ARG A 25 17.52 -24.47 27.76
N ARG A 26 16.23 -24.16 27.85
CA ARG A 26 15.21 -24.05 28.94
C ARG A 26 15.34 -22.75 29.77
N LEU A 27 14.21 -22.02 29.82
CA LEU A 27 13.81 -20.80 30.59
C LEU A 27 14.35 -19.45 30.06
N SER A 28 13.61 -18.33 29.96
CA SER A 28 12.29 -17.86 30.46
C SER A 28 11.90 -16.60 29.66
N SER A 29 10.78 -16.52 28.94
CA SER A 29 9.47 -15.93 29.31
C SER A 29 9.47 -14.47 29.83
N THR A 30 9.38 -13.51 28.91
CA THR A 30 8.61 -12.25 29.05
C THR A 30 8.43 -11.59 27.68
N THR A 31 7.27 -11.79 27.05
CA THR A 31 6.91 -11.20 25.75
C THR A 31 5.41 -10.90 25.73
N SER A 32 5.04 -9.62 25.64
CA SER A 32 3.77 -9.15 25.06
C SER A 32 3.75 -7.61 24.97
N ALA A 33 3.63 -7.06 23.75
CA ALA A 33 2.87 -5.85 23.43
C ALA A 33 3.08 -5.42 21.95
N THR A 34 2.42 -6.13 21.03
CA THR A 34 1.97 -5.59 19.74
C THR A 34 0.63 -6.25 19.45
N SER A 35 -0.47 -5.56 19.76
CA SER A 35 -1.82 -6.11 19.59
C SER A 35 -2.21 -6.14 18.11
N GLY A 36 -1.84 -7.23 17.45
CA GLY A 36 -2.34 -7.66 16.14
C GLY A 36 -2.75 -9.12 16.22
N ASP A 37 -3.98 -9.40 16.67
CA ASP A 37 -4.47 -10.76 16.79
C ASP A 37 -5.08 -11.25 15.47
N ASN A 38 -4.27 -12.01 14.71
CA ASN A 38 -4.73 -13.11 13.87
C ASN A 38 -4.23 -14.41 14.51
N ALA A 39 -5.13 -15.25 15.01
CA ALA A 39 -4.84 -16.64 15.29
C ALA A 39 -6.04 -17.50 14.91
N ASP A 40 -5.84 -18.31 13.87
CA ASP A 40 -6.71 -19.40 13.42
C ASP A 40 -6.79 -20.51 14.49
N SER A 41 -7.99 -21.06 14.70
CA SER A 41 -8.16 -22.37 15.31
C SER A 41 -8.61 -23.37 14.25
N SER A 42 -7.75 -24.36 14.02
CA SER A 42 -8.04 -25.58 13.27
C SER A 42 -8.68 -26.62 14.18
N SER A 43 -9.81 -27.17 13.74
CA SER A 43 -10.32 -28.50 14.09
C SER A 43 -11.44 -28.78 13.08
N GLY A 44 -11.35 -29.81 12.25
CA GLY A 44 -11.54 -31.20 12.66
C GLY A 44 -12.91 -31.63 12.15
N SER A 45 -12.90 -32.38 11.05
CA SER A 45 -14.04 -32.94 10.33
C SER A 45 -15.02 -33.68 11.24
N SER A 46 -16.31 -33.37 11.12
CA SER A 46 -17.38 -34.34 11.35
C SER A 46 -18.50 -34.09 10.35
N SER A 47 -18.80 -35.17 9.63
CA SER A 47 -19.81 -35.31 8.60
C SER A 47 -21.17 -35.52 9.22
N GLU A 48 -22.14 -34.64 8.97
CA GLU A 48 -23.55 -34.98 9.11
C GLU A 48 -24.36 -34.39 7.95
N SER A 49 -25.17 -35.27 7.39
CA SER A 49 -25.99 -35.19 6.19
C SER A 49 -27.23 -34.32 6.38
N GLU A 50 -27.46 -33.36 5.48
CA GLU A 50 -28.77 -32.72 5.32
C GLU A 50 -29.67 -33.57 4.43
N SER A 51 -30.70 -34.15 5.04
CA SER A 51 -31.87 -34.70 4.36
C SER A 51 -32.97 -33.64 4.31
N GLU A 52 -33.46 -33.37 3.11
CA GLU A 52 -34.71 -32.64 2.84
C GLU A 52 -35.89 -33.28 3.58
N SER A 53 -36.80 -32.48 4.16
CA SER A 53 -38.24 -32.72 4.04
C SER A 53 -39.12 -31.58 4.58
N SER A 54 -40.01 -31.16 3.67
CA SER A 54 -41.42 -30.81 3.85
C SER A 54 -41.85 -29.77 4.90
N THR A 55 -42.14 -28.59 4.35
CA THR A 55 -43.40 -27.83 4.45
C THR A 55 -44.56 -28.51 5.18
N SER A 56 -45.10 -27.82 6.20
CA SER A 56 -46.53 -27.88 6.54
C SER A 56 -47.01 -26.53 7.09
N GLN A 57 -47.94 -25.92 6.35
CA GLN A 57 -48.68 -24.71 6.73
C GLN A 57 -49.78 -25.04 7.76
N SER A 58 -50.02 -24.13 8.71
CA SER A 58 -51.38 -23.83 9.19
C SER A 58 -51.48 -22.46 9.88
N THR A 59 -51.84 -21.47 9.07
CA THR A 59 -52.90 -20.46 9.27
C THR A 59 -53.23 -19.86 10.66
N VAL A 60 -53.04 -18.52 10.70
CA VAL A 60 -53.97 -17.43 11.11
C VAL A 60 -54.27 -17.23 12.60
N LYS A 61 -53.90 -16.06 13.15
CA LYS A 61 -54.83 -14.96 13.51
C LYS A 61 -54.09 -13.74 14.07
N SER A 62 -54.22 -12.64 13.33
CA SER A 62 -53.95 -11.27 13.76
C SER A 62 -54.92 -10.81 14.84
N LYS A 63 -54.45 -10.10 15.86
CA LYS A 63 -55.19 -8.98 16.49
C LYS A 63 -54.19 -7.95 17.04
N LYS A 64 -54.20 -6.76 16.43
CA LYS A 64 -53.66 -5.51 17.00
C LYS A 64 -54.49 -5.13 18.23
N ALA A 65 -53.84 -4.59 19.25
CA ALA A 65 -54.46 -3.67 20.19
C ALA A 65 -53.46 -2.57 20.58
N THR A 66 -53.90 -1.36 20.27
CA THR A 66 -53.33 -0.04 20.51
C THR A 66 -53.24 0.26 22.02
N TYR A 67 -52.24 1.03 22.45
CA TYR A 67 -52.32 1.78 23.71
C TYR A 67 -52.02 3.25 23.43
N SER A 68 -53.01 4.09 23.73
CA SER A 68 -52.92 5.54 23.79
C SER A 68 -52.42 5.99 25.16
N THR A 69 -51.63 7.04 25.10
CA THR A 69 -51.11 7.90 26.17
C THR A 69 -52.17 8.56 27.05
N THR A 70 -51.86 8.77 28.32
CA THR A 70 -52.18 10.01 29.08
C THR A 70 -51.18 10.19 30.23
N ASP A 71 -50.76 11.45 30.38
CA ASP A 71 -49.86 12.05 31.37
C ASP A 71 -50.37 11.95 32.83
N ASP A 72 -49.50 12.00 33.85
CA ASP A 72 -49.14 13.27 34.52
C ASP A 72 -48.27 13.11 35.81
N ALA A 73 -47.45 14.14 36.03
CA ALA A 73 -47.02 14.78 37.28
C ALA A 73 -46.34 14.03 38.48
N THR A 74 -45.13 14.52 38.76
CA THR A 74 -44.36 14.70 40.01
C THR A 74 -45.02 14.47 41.38
N SER A 75 -44.35 13.73 42.28
CA SER A 75 -44.23 14.07 43.71
C SER A 75 -43.00 13.42 44.36
N ALA A 76 -42.51 14.07 45.42
CA ALA A 76 -41.29 13.77 46.15
C ALA A 76 -41.43 12.61 47.14
N GLY A 77 -40.28 12.18 47.69
CA GLY A 77 -40.07 10.91 48.36
C GLY A 77 -40.99 10.56 49.53
N GLU A 78 -41.33 9.28 49.59
CA GLU A 78 -41.71 8.53 50.79
C GLU A 78 -41.28 7.06 50.61
N ASN A 79 -40.83 6.43 51.70
CA ASN A 79 -40.45 5.02 51.69
C ASN A 79 -41.66 4.14 51.33
N PRO A 80 -41.51 3.13 50.45
CA PRO A 80 -42.64 2.31 50.03
C PRO A 80 -43.18 1.52 51.22
N THR A 81 -44.50 1.57 51.42
CA THR A 81 -45.19 0.76 52.42
C THR A 81 -45.13 -0.73 52.04
N PRO A 82 -45.30 -1.67 53.00
CA PRO A 82 -45.17 -3.10 52.75
C PRO A 82 -46.11 -3.68 51.67
N ASP A 83 -47.10 -2.92 51.20
CA ASP A 83 -48.06 -3.38 50.18
C ASP A 83 -47.51 -3.31 48.74
N GLU A 84 -46.58 -2.40 48.43
CA GLU A 84 -46.02 -2.27 47.07
C GLU A 84 -45.01 -3.37 46.71
N THR A 85 -44.46 -4.09 47.69
CA THR A 85 -43.45 -5.13 47.47
C THR A 85 -44.03 -6.48 47.04
N LEU A 86 -45.32 -6.72 47.31
CA LEU A 86 -46.02 -7.96 46.95
C LEU A 86 -46.56 -7.95 45.51
N SER A 87 -46.74 -6.78 44.90
CA SER A 87 -47.22 -6.62 43.51
C SER A 87 -46.23 -7.13 42.45
N LYS A 88 -44.98 -7.39 42.84
CA LYS A 88 -43.91 -7.90 41.96
C LYS A 88 -43.87 -9.43 41.84
N TYR A 89 -44.66 -10.16 42.61
CA TYR A 89 -44.72 -11.62 42.54
C TYR A 89 -45.92 -12.08 41.72
N SER A 90 -45.73 -13.10 40.87
CA SER A 90 -46.86 -13.73 40.18
C SER A 90 -47.77 -14.45 41.17
N ASP A 91 -49.06 -14.56 40.85
CA ASP A 91 -50.06 -15.24 41.70
C ASP A 91 -49.65 -16.69 42.06
N ILE A 92 -48.89 -17.35 41.20
CA ILE A 92 -48.35 -18.70 41.42
C ILE A 92 -47.27 -18.68 42.51
N ALA A 93 -46.35 -17.71 42.47
CA ALA A 93 -45.30 -17.57 43.47
C ALA A 93 -45.89 -17.24 44.85
N LEU A 94 -46.90 -16.37 44.91
CA LEU A 94 -47.62 -16.04 46.15
C LEU A 94 -48.31 -17.27 46.77
N ARG A 95 -48.90 -18.13 45.93
CA ARG A 95 -49.52 -19.39 46.37
C ARG A 95 -48.51 -20.42 46.88
N MET A 96 -47.31 -20.48 46.30
CA MET A 96 -46.25 -21.36 46.81
C MET A 96 -45.66 -20.85 48.12
N MET A 97 -45.41 -19.53 48.23
CA MET A 97 -44.91 -18.92 49.45
C MET A 97 -45.88 -19.08 50.62
N SER A 98 -47.19 -18.93 50.40
CA SER A 98 -48.20 -19.16 51.44
C SER A 98 -48.24 -20.62 51.91
N LYS A 99 -48.11 -21.59 50.99
CA LYS A 99 -48.01 -23.02 51.34
C LYS A 99 -46.74 -23.36 52.15
N MET A 100 -45.69 -22.55 52.05
CA MET A 100 -44.44 -22.70 52.81
C MET A 100 -44.43 -21.90 54.12
N GLY A 101 -45.57 -21.33 54.53
CA GLY A 101 -45.72 -20.64 55.81
C GLY A 101 -45.37 -19.16 55.81
N TYR A 102 -45.26 -18.53 54.63
CA TYR A 102 -45.07 -17.08 54.52
C TYR A 102 -46.27 -16.32 55.08
N LYS A 103 -46.02 -15.33 55.95
CA LYS A 103 -47.01 -14.35 56.44
C LYS A 103 -46.53 -12.94 56.09
N LYS A 104 -47.44 -12.09 55.62
CA LYS A 104 -47.14 -10.70 55.22
C LYS A 104 -46.41 -9.96 56.37
N GLY A 105 -45.20 -9.46 56.08
CA GLY A 105 -44.37 -8.72 57.03
C GLY A 105 -43.48 -9.55 57.98
N ARG A 106 -43.41 -10.89 57.85
CA ARG A 106 -42.51 -11.74 58.66
C ARG A 106 -41.59 -12.61 57.81
N GLY A 107 -40.43 -12.96 58.36
CA GLY A 107 -39.44 -13.81 57.72
C GLY A 107 -39.90 -15.24 57.49
N LEU A 108 -39.47 -15.88 56.39
CA LEU A 108 -39.82 -17.28 56.10
C LEU A 108 -39.15 -18.25 57.09
N GLY A 109 -39.90 -19.19 57.69
CA GLY A 109 -39.37 -20.24 58.57
C GLY A 109 -40.26 -20.50 59.81
N LYS A 110 -40.08 -21.66 60.47
CA LYS A 110 -40.93 -22.12 61.59
C LYS A 110 -40.98 -21.14 62.78
N ASN A 111 -39.93 -20.35 62.97
CA ASN A 111 -39.82 -19.33 64.03
C ASN A 111 -39.84 -17.90 63.49
N GLU A 112 -40.21 -17.69 62.22
CA GLU A 112 -40.34 -16.37 61.59
C GLU A 112 -39.03 -15.54 61.54
N THR A 113 -37.86 -16.19 61.66
CA THR A 113 -36.52 -15.59 61.69
C THR A 113 -35.87 -15.39 60.32
N GLY A 114 -36.57 -15.69 59.22
CA GLY A 114 -36.06 -15.46 57.87
C GLY A 114 -35.88 -13.97 57.55
N ARG A 115 -35.10 -13.64 56.51
CA ARG A 115 -35.01 -12.25 56.05
C ARG A 115 -36.37 -11.78 55.53
N THR A 116 -36.78 -10.58 55.93
CA THR A 116 -37.99 -9.88 55.46
C THR A 116 -37.75 -9.10 54.18
N GLU A 117 -36.51 -8.67 53.95
CA GLU A 117 -36.08 -7.95 52.76
C GLU A 117 -35.68 -8.92 51.65
N ILE A 118 -36.02 -8.55 50.40
CA ILE A 118 -35.62 -9.29 49.21
C ILE A 118 -34.09 -9.30 49.16
N ILE A 119 -33.49 -10.48 49.00
CA ILE A 119 -32.05 -10.59 48.72
C ILE A 119 -31.82 -9.87 47.39
N GLU A 120 -31.12 -8.73 47.41
CA GLU A 120 -30.72 -8.05 46.20
C GLU A 120 -30.03 -9.05 45.27
N ALA A 121 -30.55 -9.17 44.04
CA ALA A 121 -29.93 -10.01 43.04
C ALA A 121 -28.46 -9.60 42.91
N SER A 122 -27.56 -10.58 42.92
CA SER A 122 -26.13 -10.34 42.87
C SER A 122 -25.80 -9.37 41.73
N ASN A 123 -25.25 -8.20 42.06
CA ASN A 123 -24.71 -7.25 41.08
C ASN A 123 -23.39 -7.75 40.43
N GLN A 124 -23.07 -9.04 40.59
CA GLN A 124 -21.84 -9.67 40.11
C GLN A 124 -21.84 -9.74 38.58
N ARG A 125 -20.90 -9.00 37.99
CA ARG A 125 -20.70 -8.91 36.53
C ARG A 125 -19.40 -9.64 36.16
N GLY A 126 -19.53 -10.76 35.45
CA GLY A 126 -18.39 -11.55 34.94
C GLY A 126 -17.68 -12.43 36.00
N ARG A 127 -16.51 -12.97 35.65
CA ARG A 127 -15.67 -13.85 36.51
C ARG A 127 -14.89 -13.09 37.60
N ARG A 128 -15.37 -11.90 38.00
CA ARG A 128 -14.69 -11.08 39.00
C ARG A 128 -14.99 -11.64 40.38
N GLY A 129 -13.99 -11.68 41.26
CA GLY A 129 -14.13 -12.13 42.64
C GLY A 129 -15.22 -11.35 43.38
N LEU A 130 -15.85 -11.98 44.37
CA LEU A 130 -16.90 -11.37 45.19
C LEU A 130 -16.39 -10.05 45.82
N GLY A 131 -17.08 -8.94 45.54
CA GLY A 131 -16.83 -7.64 46.19
C GLY A 131 -16.02 -6.59 45.40
N LEU A 132 -15.52 -6.90 44.20
CA LEU A 132 -14.73 -5.94 43.40
C LEU A 132 -15.64 -4.91 42.70
N ARG A 133 -15.54 -3.64 43.12
CA ARG A 133 -16.22 -2.47 42.54
C ARG A 133 -15.25 -1.67 41.66
N LEU A 134 -15.65 -1.26 40.46
CA LEU A 134 -14.86 -0.40 39.58
C LEU A 134 -15.42 1.03 39.61
N GLN A 135 -14.61 1.97 40.10
CA GLN A 135 -14.94 3.40 40.08
C GLN A 135 -15.34 3.83 38.67
N GLY A 136 -16.51 4.48 38.52
CA GLY A 136 -17.03 4.97 37.25
C GLY A 136 -17.91 3.99 36.44
N LEU A 137 -17.87 2.68 36.73
CA LEU A 137 -18.64 1.65 36.00
C LEU A 137 -19.80 1.03 36.82
N ASP A 138 -20.01 1.47 38.05
CA ASP A 138 -20.98 0.87 38.99
C ASP A 138 -22.32 1.63 39.12
N GLY A 139 -22.52 2.72 38.38
CA GLY A 139 -23.77 3.49 38.38
C GLY A 139 -24.85 2.94 37.41
N LYS A 140 -26.14 3.18 37.70
CA LYS A 140 -27.21 3.10 36.69
C LYS A 140 -26.95 4.21 35.66
N THR A 141 -26.30 3.86 34.57
CA THR A 141 -26.18 4.70 33.38
C THR A 141 -27.54 4.76 32.70
N ASN A 142 -28.45 5.60 33.22
CA ASN A 142 -29.56 6.08 32.41
C ASN A 142 -28.94 6.94 31.32
N SER A 143 -28.90 6.44 30.10
CA SER A 143 -28.39 7.23 28.99
C SER A 143 -29.10 6.93 27.70
N THR A 144 -29.51 8.04 27.11
CA THR A 144 -30.38 8.29 25.98
C THR A 144 -29.69 8.13 24.62
N TRP A 145 -28.74 7.20 24.47
CA TRP A 145 -28.19 6.84 23.15
C TRP A 145 -29.03 5.77 22.43
N GLU A 146 -30.19 5.41 22.99
CA GLU A 146 -31.15 4.48 22.36
C GLU A 146 -31.89 5.13 21.17
N GLU A 147 -31.68 6.41 20.89
CA GLU A 147 -32.11 7.06 19.65
C GLU A 147 -31.08 6.80 18.53
N ASP A 148 -31.59 6.32 17.40
CA ASP A 148 -30.87 5.76 16.24
C ASP A 148 -29.58 6.51 15.87
N GLU A 149 -28.41 5.99 16.29
CA GLU A 149 -27.14 6.33 15.64
C GLU A 149 -27.20 5.80 14.20
N GLU A 150 -27.52 6.70 13.27
CA GLU A 150 -27.59 6.38 11.85
C GLU A 150 -26.22 5.88 11.38
N VAL A 151 -26.18 4.66 10.83
CA VAL A 151 -24.96 4.09 10.30
C VAL A 151 -24.58 4.85 9.02
N MET A 152 -23.48 5.59 9.09
CA MET A 152 -22.93 6.32 7.95
C MET A 152 -22.11 5.37 7.07
N ILE A 153 -22.59 5.12 5.85
CA ILE A 153 -21.85 4.36 4.83
C ILE A 153 -20.93 5.27 4.00
N LYS A 154 -21.41 6.49 3.71
CA LYS A 154 -20.66 7.54 3.02
C LYS A 154 -20.58 8.76 3.92
N GLN A 155 -19.37 9.32 4.06
CA GLN A 155 -19.14 10.58 4.74
C GLN A 155 -18.57 11.58 3.75
N ASP A 156 -19.27 12.70 3.57
CA ASP A 156 -18.79 13.79 2.73
C ASP A 156 -17.80 14.68 3.52
N PRO A 157 -16.65 15.05 2.93
CA PRO A 157 -15.64 15.83 3.62
C PRO A 157 -16.05 17.29 3.78
N GLN A 158 -15.87 17.82 4.99
CA GLN A 158 -16.03 19.25 5.29
C GLN A 158 -14.68 19.94 5.15
N TRP A 159 -14.52 20.80 4.14
CA TRP A 159 -13.27 21.49 3.85
C TRP A 159 -13.14 22.82 4.60
N ILE A 160 -11.93 23.16 5.03
CA ILE A 160 -11.62 24.52 5.47
C ILE A 160 -11.82 25.45 4.27
N PRO A 161 -12.48 26.62 4.43
CA PRO A 161 -12.59 27.62 3.37
C PRO A 161 -11.21 27.95 2.78
N THR A 162 -11.09 27.91 1.45
CA THR A 162 -9.79 28.07 0.78
C THR A 162 -9.16 29.44 1.04
N ASN A 163 -7.89 29.45 1.43
CA ASN A 163 -7.08 30.66 1.54
C ASN A 163 -6.25 30.88 0.27
N THR A 164 -6.46 32.01 -0.40
CA THR A 164 -5.73 32.39 -1.62
C THR A 164 -4.47 33.21 -1.33
N SER A 165 -4.19 33.54 -0.07
CA SER A 165 -3.01 34.32 0.33
C SER A 165 -1.73 33.58 -0.06
N PRO A 166 -0.65 34.30 -0.42
CA PRO A 166 0.65 33.69 -0.71
C PRO A 166 1.19 32.95 0.52
N ALA A 167 2.16 32.06 0.33
CA ALA A 167 2.87 31.47 1.46
C ALA A 167 3.56 32.56 2.29
N PRO A 168 3.61 32.43 3.63
CA PRO A 168 4.38 33.36 4.46
C PRO A 168 5.85 33.37 4.06
N ALA A 169 6.51 34.53 4.19
CA ALA A 169 7.94 34.63 3.96
C ALA A 169 8.70 33.90 5.08
N LEU A 170 9.87 33.35 4.74
CA LEU A 170 10.68 32.58 5.68
C LEU A 170 11.14 33.44 6.89
N ASP A 171 11.55 34.68 6.63
CA ASP A 171 12.00 35.61 7.68
C ASP A 171 10.89 35.96 8.68
N ASP A 172 9.63 36.07 8.21
CA ASP A 172 8.48 36.30 9.09
C ASP A 172 8.23 35.08 9.99
N MET A 173 8.29 33.87 9.40
CA MET A 173 8.08 32.62 10.13
C MET A 173 9.18 32.34 11.16
N TYR A 174 10.40 32.80 10.96
CA TYR A 174 11.44 32.69 12.00
C TYR A 174 11.08 33.43 13.30
N GLN A 175 10.25 34.48 13.22
CA GLN A 175 9.77 35.22 14.39
C GLN A 175 8.58 34.52 15.07
N TRP A 176 7.97 33.52 14.44
CA TRP A 176 6.79 32.81 14.94
C TRP A 176 7.11 31.76 15.99
N THR A 177 8.34 31.24 16.01
CA THR A 177 8.70 30.14 16.91
C THR A 177 8.76 30.59 18.36
N ASN A 178 7.86 30.08 19.21
CA ASN A 178 7.88 30.33 20.65
C ASN A 178 8.50 29.16 21.42
N MET A 179 9.49 29.46 22.26
CA MET A 179 10.15 28.50 23.15
C MET A 179 9.49 28.53 24.52
N SER A 180 9.13 27.36 25.05
CA SER A 180 8.47 27.24 26.35
C SER A 180 9.12 26.14 27.20
N ALA A 181 8.77 26.08 28.47
CA ALA A 181 9.08 24.92 29.30
C ALA A 181 8.40 23.68 28.71
N ARG A 182 9.09 22.54 28.73
CA ARG A 182 8.53 21.27 28.30
C ARG A 182 7.28 20.98 29.12
N LYS A 183 6.15 20.87 28.43
CA LYS A 183 4.84 20.58 29.01
C LYS A 183 4.45 19.13 28.71
N GLU A 184 4.06 18.40 29.75
CA GLU A 184 3.64 16.99 29.68
C GLU A 184 2.20 16.82 30.19
N THR A 185 1.40 17.88 30.10
CA THR A 185 -0.01 17.92 30.48
C THR A 185 -0.83 18.51 29.34
N ILE A 186 -2.11 18.13 29.26
CA ILE A 186 -3.03 18.54 28.17
C ILE A 186 -4.33 19.16 28.71
N ASP A 187 -4.53 19.17 30.02
CA ASP A 187 -5.80 19.50 30.70
C ASP A 187 -6.22 20.96 30.61
N ASP A 188 -5.29 21.85 30.27
CA ASP A 188 -5.46 23.29 30.09
C ASP A 188 -5.38 23.74 28.60
N GLU A 189 -5.34 22.81 27.64
CA GLU A 189 -5.25 23.10 26.20
C GLU A 189 -6.62 23.40 25.56
N PHE A 190 -7.35 24.38 26.09
CA PHE A 190 -8.70 24.77 25.62
C PHE A 190 -8.70 25.95 24.63
N GLN A 191 -7.56 26.31 24.03
CA GLN A 191 -7.49 27.44 23.08
C GLN A 191 -8.29 27.19 21.79
N PHE A 192 -8.44 25.92 21.40
CA PHE A 192 -9.06 25.49 20.14
C PHE A 192 -10.19 24.47 20.36
N CYS A 193 -10.78 24.44 21.56
CA CYS A 193 -11.96 23.65 21.90
C CYS A 193 -12.64 24.20 23.16
N GLU A 194 -13.87 23.78 23.41
CA GLU A 194 -14.54 24.06 24.68
C GLU A 194 -13.87 23.29 25.83
N ALA A 195 -13.61 23.96 26.96
CA ALA A 195 -12.98 23.35 28.12
C ALA A 195 -13.73 22.11 28.64
N GLU A 196 -15.06 22.10 28.55
CA GLU A 196 -15.89 20.97 28.97
C GLU A 196 -15.77 19.75 28.03
N ILE A 197 -15.52 19.98 26.73
CA ILE A 197 -15.26 18.88 25.78
C ILE A 197 -13.92 18.23 26.11
N LEU A 198 -12.86 19.02 26.30
CA LEU A 198 -11.53 18.50 26.65
C LEU A 198 -11.57 17.68 27.95
N LYS A 199 -12.10 18.27 29.03
CA LYS A 199 -12.27 17.57 30.32
C LYS A 199 -13.12 16.32 30.17
N GLY A 200 -14.21 16.39 29.40
CA GLY A 200 -15.11 15.27 29.15
C GLY A 200 -14.42 14.11 28.44
N VAL A 201 -13.59 14.38 27.42
CA VAL A 201 -12.81 13.37 26.71
C VAL A 201 -11.80 12.71 27.67
N LEU A 202 -11.03 13.51 28.41
CA LEU A 202 -10.01 13.02 29.35
C LEU A 202 -10.63 12.17 30.46
N ALA A 203 -11.72 12.63 31.06
CA ALA A 203 -12.44 11.89 32.09
C ALA A 203 -13.01 10.57 31.53
N SER A 204 -13.57 10.59 30.32
CA SER A 204 -14.16 9.39 29.69
C SER A 204 -13.11 8.35 29.28
N LYS A 205 -11.90 8.77 28.89
CA LYS A 205 -10.77 7.85 28.60
C LYS A 205 -10.34 7.11 29.86
N SER A 206 -10.19 7.84 30.98
CA SER A 206 -9.65 7.33 32.25
C SER A 206 -10.56 6.29 32.94
N VAL A 207 -11.85 6.22 32.58
CA VAL A 207 -12.79 5.18 33.08
C VAL A 207 -12.31 3.76 32.78
N PHE A 208 -11.51 3.59 31.73
CA PHE A 208 -11.07 2.28 31.25
C PHE A 208 -9.72 1.83 31.80
N ASP A 209 -9.00 2.67 32.56
CA ASP A 209 -7.64 2.41 33.04
C ASP A 209 -7.54 1.17 33.94
N HIS A 210 -8.63 0.84 34.64
CA HIS A 210 -8.73 -0.31 35.54
C HIS A 210 -9.50 -1.50 34.95
N LEU A 211 -9.90 -1.42 33.67
CA LEU A 211 -10.66 -2.47 33.01
C LEU A 211 -9.74 -3.54 32.43
N GLY A 212 -10.05 -4.82 32.69
CA GLY A 212 -9.31 -5.93 32.11
C GLY A 212 -9.34 -5.91 30.57
N HIS A 213 -8.18 -6.07 29.94
CA HIS A 213 -8.02 -5.92 28.49
C HIS A 213 -9.01 -6.75 27.66
N SER A 214 -9.21 -8.04 28.00
CA SER A 214 -10.14 -8.92 27.28
C SER A 214 -11.60 -8.46 27.33
N GLU A 215 -12.01 -7.89 28.46
CA GLU A 215 -13.36 -7.39 28.67
C GLU A 215 -13.62 -6.12 27.85
N PHE A 216 -12.65 -5.19 27.87
CA PHE A 216 -12.66 -4.00 27.02
C PHE A 216 -12.79 -4.37 25.53
N LEU A 217 -12.00 -5.34 25.05
CA LEU A 217 -12.03 -5.78 23.65
C LEU A 217 -13.39 -6.34 23.25
N ARG A 218 -14.01 -7.18 24.10
CA ARG A 218 -15.33 -7.77 23.84
C ARG A 218 -16.44 -6.72 23.78
N ALA A 219 -16.43 -5.76 24.72
CA ALA A 219 -17.39 -4.67 24.71
C ALA A 219 -17.21 -3.81 23.45
N ARG A 220 -15.96 -3.46 23.10
CA ARG A 220 -15.62 -2.66 21.92
C ARG A 220 -16.08 -3.32 20.63
N THR A 221 -15.85 -4.62 20.48
CA THR A 221 -16.25 -5.35 19.27
C THR A 221 -17.76 -5.36 19.06
N ARG A 222 -18.55 -5.35 20.12
CA ARG A 222 -20.02 -5.31 20.04
C ARG A 222 -20.58 -3.90 19.88
N ALA A 223 -19.93 -2.92 20.51
CA ALA A 223 -20.40 -1.53 20.50
C ALA A 223 -20.19 -0.81 19.16
N ASN A 224 -19.15 -1.19 18.40
CA ASN A 224 -18.79 -0.54 17.14
C ASN A 224 -19.54 -1.17 15.94
N PRO A 225 -20.42 -0.43 15.23
CA PRO A 225 -21.14 -0.94 14.05
C PRO A 225 -20.22 -1.43 12.91
N TYR A 226 -19.01 -0.87 12.82
CA TYR A 226 -18.09 -1.10 11.70
C TYR A 226 -17.01 -2.16 11.99
N GLU A 227 -17.03 -2.82 13.16
CA GLU A 227 -15.90 -3.66 13.61
C GLU A 227 -15.65 -4.88 12.70
N THR A 228 -16.68 -5.44 12.05
CA THR A 228 -16.57 -6.63 11.20
C THR A 228 -15.91 -6.35 9.85
N ILE A 229 -15.78 -5.09 9.43
CA ILE A 229 -15.07 -4.70 8.20
C ILE A 229 -13.63 -5.22 8.23
N ARG A 230 -12.96 -5.04 9.39
CA ARG A 230 -11.57 -5.46 9.65
C ARG A 230 -10.65 -5.09 8.48
N GLY A 231 -9.85 -6.04 8.00
CA GLY A 231 -8.98 -5.85 6.83
C GLY A 231 -9.58 -6.35 5.52
N ALA A 232 -10.79 -6.92 5.51
CA ALA A 232 -11.38 -7.57 4.34
C ALA A 232 -10.40 -8.53 3.61
N ILE A 233 -10.00 -8.20 2.38
CA ILE A 233 -9.04 -8.97 1.56
C ILE A 233 -7.57 -8.61 1.84
N PHE A 234 -7.31 -7.57 2.63
CA PHE A 234 -5.99 -6.98 2.89
C PHE A 234 -5.36 -7.48 4.18
N GLN A 235 -4.08 -7.16 4.37
CA GLN A 235 -3.27 -7.60 5.51
C GLN A 235 -3.76 -7.10 6.86
N ASN A 236 -4.32 -5.88 6.90
CA ASN A 236 -4.74 -5.22 8.13
C ASN A 236 -5.86 -4.22 7.87
N ARG A 237 -6.39 -3.62 8.95
CA ARG A 237 -7.48 -2.64 8.90
C ARG A 237 -7.07 -1.31 8.28
N ALA A 238 -5.79 -0.96 8.28
CA ALA A 238 -5.33 0.32 7.73
C ALA A 238 -5.63 0.41 6.23
N ALA A 239 -5.48 -0.68 5.49
CA ALA A 239 -5.89 -0.74 4.07
C ALA A 239 -7.34 -0.30 3.85
N MET A 240 -8.26 -0.70 4.74
CA MET A 240 -9.68 -0.32 4.65
C MET A 240 -9.93 1.15 4.99
N LYS A 241 -9.07 1.79 5.80
CA LYS A 241 -9.14 3.24 6.02
C LYS A 241 -8.81 4.02 4.77
N MET A 242 -7.77 3.60 4.04
CA MET A 242 -7.48 4.21 2.73
C MET A 242 -8.57 3.90 1.71
N ALA A 243 -9.17 2.70 1.73
CA ALA A 243 -10.29 2.39 0.84
C ALA A 243 -11.49 3.30 1.07
N GLU A 244 -11.85 3.54 2.35
CA GLU A 244 -12.90 4.47 2.72
C GLU A 244 -12.55 5.91 2.33
N MET A 245 -11.36 6.40 2.72
CA MET A 245 -10.95 7.77 2.41
C MET A 245 -10.90 8.00 0.90
N ASP A 246 -10.27 7.10 0.13
CA ASP A 246 -10.22 7.23 -1.33
C ASP A 246 -11.63 7.33 -1.93
N ALA A 247 -12.59 6.51 -1.49
CA ALA A 247 -13.98 6.60 -1.93
C ALA A 247 -14.69 7.90 -1.47
N SER A 248 -14.45 8.36 -0.25
CA SER A 248 -15.01 9.62 0.30
C SER A 248 -14.46 10.88 -0.36
N PHE A 249 -13.28 10.78 -0.98
CA PHE A 249 -12.62 11.86 -1.70
C PHE A 249 -12.63 11.63 -3.22
N ASP A 250 -13.69 11.01 -3.74
CA ASP A 250 -13.94 10.80 -5.17
C ASP A 250 -12.78 10.12 -5.91
N ASP A 251 -12.21 9.09 -5.29
CA ASP A 251 -11.06 8.31 -5.77
C ASP A 251 -9.81 9.17 -6.06
N MET A 252 -9.64 10.36 -5.45
CA MET A 252 -8.57 11.30 -5.80
C MET A 252 -7.14 10.77 -5.64
N PHE A 253 -6.93 9.72 -4.83
CA PHE A 253 -5.61 9.12 -4.65
C PHE A 253 -5.34 8.08 -5.75
N THR A 254 -6.32 7.26 -6.11
CA THR A 254 -6.11 6.17 -7.08
C THR A 254 -6.57 6.49 -8.50
N SER A 255 -7.36 7.53 -8.70
CA SER A 255 -7.90 7.94 -10.00
C SER A 255 -7.58 9.40 -10.27
N HIS A 256 -6.84 9.66 -11.35
CA HIS A 256 -6.66 11.01 -11.88
C HIS A 256 -7.36 11.09 -13.23
N HIS A 257 -8.69 11.13 -13.25
CA HIS A 257 -9.49 11.01 -14.48
C HIS A 257 -8.97 11.88 -15.64
N ASP A 258 -8.72 13.17 -15.39
CA ASP A 258 -8.21 14.09 -16.42
C ASP A 258 -6.79 13.76 -16.92
N PHE A 259 -5.95 13.16 -16.06
CA PHE A 259 -4.57 12.80 -16.39
C PHE A 259 -4.47 11.42 -17.03
N ASP A 260 -5.21 10.45 -16.50
CA ASP A 260 -5.28 9.07 -16.99
C ASP A 260 -5.89 9.02 -18.39
N GLU A 261 -6.90 9.84 -18.70
CA GLU A 261 -7.45 9.95 -20.06
C GLU A 261 -6.44 10.52 -21.06
N LYS A 262 -5.70 11.55 -20.66
CA LYS A 262 -4.68 12.19 -21.52
C LYS A 262 -3.40 11.35 -21.63
N ASN A 263 -3.09 10.55 -20.61
CA ASN A 263 -1.86 9.76 -20.51
C ASN A 263 -2.14 8.33 -20.00
N PRO A 264 -2.87 7.50 -20.76
CA PRO A 264 -3.33 6.17 -20.31
C PRO A 264 -2.19 5.17 -20.04
N SER A 265 -0.98 5.48 -20.49
CA SER A 265 0.23 4.69 -20.23
C SER A 265 1.05 5.17 -19.03
N SER A 266 0.71 6.29 -18.41
CA SER A 266 1.52 6.88 -17.34
C SER A 266 1.42 6.09 -16.03
N LEU A 267 2.48 6.17 -15.23
CA LEU A 267 2.51 5.54 -13.90
C LEU A 267 1.98 6.49 -12.83
N LEU A 268 1.20 5.95 -11.91
CA LEU A 268 0.83 6.61 -10.67
C LEU A 268 1.94 6.43 -9.62
N TYR A 269 2.72 7.47 -9.36
CA TYR A 269 3.69 7.51 -8.26
C TYR A 269 3.04 7.90 -6.94
N PHE A 270 3.35 7.17 -5.87
CA PHE A 270 2.92 7.50 -4.50
C PHE A 270 4.03 7.19 -3.48
N ALA A 271 3.95 7.77 -2.28
CA ALA A 271 4.80 7.39 -1.15
C ALA A 271 3.96 7.02 0.08
N ASP A 272 4.45 6.06 0.87
CA ASP A 272 3.84 5.59 2.11
C ASP A 272 4.88 5.66 3.23
N ILE A 273 4.70 6.62 4.14
CA ILE A 273 5.69 6.96 5.18
C ILE A 273 5.17 6.60 6.57
N CYS A 274 6.07 6.17 7.46
CA CYS A 274 5.74 5.68 8.80
C CYS A 274 4.68 4.57 8.79
N ALA A 275 4.69 3.71 7.76
CA ALA A 275 3.53 2.90 7.39
C ALA A 275 3.70 1.38 7.55
N GLY A 276 4.72 0.87 8.24
CA GLY A 276 4.85 -0.56 8.50
C GLY A 276 3.60 -1.11 9.21
N PRO A 277 2.97 -2.22 8.73
CA PRO A 277 3.48 -3.17 7.74
C PRO A 277 3.07 -2.92 6.27
N GLY A 278 2.42 -1.80 5.94
CA GLY A 278 2.14 -1.36 4.57
C GLY A 278 0.68 -1.53 4.12
N GLY A 279 -0.29 -1.39 5.01
CA GLY A 279 -1.72 -1.60 4.67
C GLY A 279 -2.21 -0.61 3.60
N PHE A 280 -1.84 0.66 3.74
CA PHE A 280 -2.19 1.72 2.79
C PHE A 280 -1.63 1.41 1.38
N SER A 281 -0.36 1.05 1.31
CA SER A 281 0.28 0.59 0.07
C SER A 281 -0.40 -0.63 -0.57
N GLU A 282 -0.79 -1.64 0.21
CA GLU A 282 -1.47 -2.82 -0.34
C GLU A 282 -2.79 -2.44 -1.03
N TYR A 283 -3.56 -1.51 -0.45
CA TYR A 283 -4.79 -0.99 -1.06
C TYR A 283 -4.51 -0.33 -2.42
N VAL A 284 -3.57 0.63 -2.46
CA VAL A 284 -3.23 1.36 -3.69
C VAL A 284 -2.72 0.41 -4.78
N LEU A 285 -1.84 -0.52 -4.42
CA LEU A 285 -1.27 -1.52 -5.35
C LEU A 285 -2.30 -2.55 -5.79
N TRP A 286 -3.33 -2.84 -4.98
CA TRP A 286 -4.45 -3.67 -5.42
C TRP A 286 -5.34 -2.93 -6.41
N ARG A 287 -5.67 -1.67 -6.12
CA ARG A 287 -6.52 -0.84 -6.99
C ARG A 287 -5.86 -0.53 -8.33
N ARG A 288 -4.56 -0.24 -8.33
CA ARG A 288 -3.80 0.21 -9.52
C ARG A 288 -2.86 -0.82 -10.11
N LYS A 289 -2.67 -1.96 -9.44
CA LYS A 289 -1.80 -3.06 -9.90
C LYS A 289 -0.40 -2.53 -10.19
N TRP A 290 0.24 -3.03 -11.25
CA TRP A 290 1.56 -2.59 -11.67
C TRP A 290 1.59 -1.17 -12.28
N ARG A 291 0.43 -0.53 -12.55
CA ARG A 291 0.37 0.84 -13.08
C ARG A 291 0.67 1.92 -12.04
N SER A 292 1.06 1.52 -10.83
CA SER A 292 1.55 2.42 -9.80
C SER A 292 2.96 2.02 -9.34
N LYS A 293 3.72 3.03 -8.92
CA LYS A 293 5.04 2.90 -8.30
C LYS A 293 4.97 3.49 -6.90
N GLY A 294 5.16 2.67 -5.89
CA GLY A 294 5.17 3.10 -4.49
C GLY A 294 6.57 3.21 -3.92
N PHE A 295 6.79 4.22 -3.07
CA PHE A 295 8.01 4.40 -2.29
C PHE A 295 7.70 4.32 -0.79
N GLY A 296 8.31 3.38 -0.08
CA GLY A 296 8.09 3.16 1.35
C GLY A 296 9.23 3.72 2.20
N PHE A 297 8.89 4.40 3.29
CA PHE A 297 9.85 4.85 4.31
C PHE A 297 9.28 4.60 5.71
N THR A 298 9.86 3.69 6.48
CA THR A 298 9.38 3.36 7.84
C THR A 298 10.52 2.87 8.71
N LEU A 299 10.33 2.80 10.03
CA LEU A 299 11.37 2.33 10.96
C LEU A 299 11.74 0.86 10.67
N LYS A 300 13.02 0.62 10.47
CA LYS A 300 13.60 -0.71 10.26
C LYS A 300 14.00 -1.31 11.62
N ALA A 301 13.02 -1.72 12.41
CA ALA A 301 13.24 -2.49 13.64
C ALA A 301 12.91 -3.96 13.39
N GLU A 302 13.70 -4.91 13.94
CA GLU A 302 13.54 -6.36 13.72
C GLU A 302 12.07 -6.82 13.89
N GLY A 303 11.38 -7.04 12.76
CA GLY A 303 10.10 -7.74 12.63
C GLY A 303 8.81 -7.03 13.09
N ALA A 304 8.88 -6.01 13.94
CA ALA A 304 7.68 -5.42 14.54
C ALA A 304 7.02 -4.32 13.67
N ASN A 305 7.83 -3.39 13.15
CA ASN A 305 7.33 -2.13 12.57
C ASN A 305 7.78 -1.88 11.12
N ASP A 306 8.39 -2.88 10.47
CA ASP A 306 8.82 -2.79 9.06
C ASP A 306 7.71 -3.24 8.08
N PHE A 307 7.84 -2.91 6.81
CA PHE A 307 6.96 -3.37 5.73
C PHE A 307 6.95 -4.90 5.64
N LYS A 308 5.75 -5.49 5.66
CA LYS A 308 5.55 -6.93 5.45
C LYS A 308 5.05 -7.16 4.03
N LEU A 309 5.90 -6.86 3.04
CA LEU A 309 5.56 -7.05 1.63
C LEU A 309 5.17 -8.50 1.34
N ASP A 310 5.67 -9.45 2.14
CA ASP A 310 5.29 -10.84 1.99
C ASP A 310 3.82 -11.14 2.29
N ASP A 311 3.18 -10.29 3.09
CA ASP A 311 1.76 -10.37 3.43
C ASP A 311 0.86 -9.65 2.43
N PHE A 312 1.39 -9.00 1.40
CA PHE A 312 0.59 -8.35 0.35
C PHE A 312 0.02 -9.43 -0.56
N LYS A 313 -1.21 -9.87 -0.28
CA LYS A 313 -1.89 -10.96 -1.02
C LYS A 313 -2.82 -10.41 -2.10
N ALA A 314 -3.37 -9.22 -1.86
CA ALA A 314 -4.29 -8.58 -2.79
C ALA A 314 -3.55 -7.74 -3.84
N GLY A 315 -2.58 -6.93 -3.39
CA GLY A 315 -1.82 -5.98 -4.21
C GLY A 315 -0.63 -6.58 -4.97
N THR A 316 0.02 -5.73 -5.77
CA THR A 316 1.25 -6.02 -6.54
C THR A 316 2.48 -5.46 -5.81
N PRO A 317 3.06 -6.16 -4.81
CA PRO A 317 4.21 -5.65 -4.04
C PRO A 317 5.47 -5.45 -4.87
N GLU A 318 5.55 -6.03 -6.06
CA GLU A 318 6.72 -5.93 -6.95
C GLU A 318 6.96 -4.48 -7.44
N SER A 319 5.91 -3.64 -7.49
CA SER A 319 6.03 -2.21 -7.82
C SER A 319 6.14 -1.29 -6.60
N PHE A 320 6.40 -1.85 -5.42
CA PHE A 320 6.68 -1.11 -4.20
C PHE A 320 8.16 -1.21 -3.83
N ASP A 321 8.77 -0.09 -3.45
CA ASP A 321 10.20 0.00 -3.19
C ASP A 321 10.49 0.68 -1.85
N CYS A 322 11.15 -0.05 -0.96
CA CYS A 322 11.43 0.40 0.40
C CYS A 322 12.79 1.08 0.47
N HIS A 323 12.86 2.24 1.12
CA HIS A 323 14.06 3.01 1.29
C HIS A 323 14.12 3.55 2.73
N TYR A 324 15.22 3.33 3.44
CA TYR A 324 15.32 3.54 4.89
C TYR A 324 16.27 4.69 5.26
N GLY A 325 16.40 5.66 4.36
CA GLY A 325 17.25 6.84 4.54
C GLY A 325 18.70 6.59 4.17
N VAL A 326 19.65 7.13 4.93
CA VAL A 326 21.08 6.95 4.68
C VAL A 326 21.43 5.46 4.63
N LYS A 327 22.22 5.04 3.64
CA LYS A 327 22.50 3.62 3.28
C LYS A 327 21.37 2.91 2.53
N GLY A 328 20.36 3.64 2.07
CA GLY A 328 19.33 3.12 1.18
C GLY A 328 18.51 2.01 1.82
N TYR A 329 18.55 0.82 1.25
CA TYR A 329 17.82 -0.33 1.79
C TYR A 329 18.32 -0.76 3.17
N ASP A 330 19.58 -0.47 3.52
CA ASP A 330 20.21 -0.88 4.79
C ASP A 330 20.21 0.21 5.87
N GLY A 331 19.43 1.28 5.68
CA GLY A 331 19.24 2.34 6.67
C GLY A 331 18.32 1.95 7.83
N ASP A 332 18.12 2.87 8.77
CA ASP A 332 17.29 2.67 9.98
C ASP A 332 15.82 3.12 9.80
N GLY A 333 15.54 3.95 8.79
CA GLY A 333 14.22 4.48 8.51
C GLY A 333 13.67 5.44 9.56
N ASP A 334 14.54 6.04 10.40
CA ASP A 334 14.12 7.04 11.39
C ASP A 334 13.80 8.37 10.69
N ILE A 335 12.52 8.73 10.68
CA ILE A 335 12.00 9.95 10.04
C ILE A 335 12.43 11.23 10.77
N PHE A 336 12.85 11.14 12.03
CA PHE A 336 13.31 12.30 12.80
C PHE A 336 14.69 12.79 12.35
N ARG A 337 15.46 11.93 11.68
CA ARG A 337 16.83 12.25 11.24
C ARG A 337 16.82 13.08 9.95
N GLU A 338 17.44 14.25 10.02
CA GLU A 338 17.56 15.18 8.89
C GLU A 338 18.21 14.53 7.66
N ASP A 339 19.28 13.76 7.86
CA ASP A 339 19.98 13.07 6.76
C ASP A 339 19.09 12.04 6.06
N ASN A 340 18.23 11.35 6.81
CA ASN A 340 17.31 10.37 6.22
C ASN A 340 16.23 11.05 5.38
N LEU A 341 15.68 12.17 5.85
CA LEU A 341 14.73 12.99 5.09
C LEU A 341 15.35 13.48 3.78
N ARG A 342 16.59 14.00 3.82
CA ARG A 342 17.32 14.46 2.63
C ARG A 342 17.59 13.34 1.64
N GLU A 343 18.03 12.19 2.14
CA GLU A 343 18.33 11.03 1.29
C GLU A 343 17.05 10.47 0.65
N PHE A 344 15.98 10.28 1.43
CA PHE A 344 14.71 9.79 0.88
C PHE A 344 14.12 10.75 -0.15
N ARG A 345 14.20 12.06 0.09
CA ARG A 345 13.85 13.08 -0.90
C ARG A 345 14.64 12.91 -2.19
N SER A 346 15.97 12.84 -2.10
CA SER A 346 16.85 12.66 -3.25
C SER A 346 16.46 11.42 -4.06
N TYR A 347 16.21 10.31 -3.37
CA TYR A 347 15.81 9.06 -3.98
C TYR A 347 14.48 9.15 -4.74
N VAL A 348 13.45 9.70 -4.12
CA VAL A 348 12.12 9.83 -4.73
C VAL A 348 12.18 10.76 -5.94
N MET A 349 12.87 11.90 -5.85
CA MET A 349 12.99 12.85 -6.96
C MET A 349 13.69 12.21 -8.17
N GLN A 350 14.80 11.50 -7.96
CA GLN A 350 15.53 10.81 -9.03
C GLN A 350 14.69 9.74 -9.73
N ASN A 351 13.76 9.10 -9.02
CA ASN A 351 12.91 8.03 -9.55
C ASN A 351 11.52 8.50 -10.04
N THR A 352 11.27 9.81 -10.02
CA THR A 352 10.00 10.43 -10.46
C THR A 352 10.22 11.54 -11.49
N ASP A 353 11.29 11.44 -12.28
CA ASP A 353 11.67 12.42 -13.30
C ASP A 353 11.84 13.85 -12.73
N ASN A 354 12.30 13.95 -11.47
CA ASN A 354 12.43 15.17 -10.68
C ASN A 354 11.12 15.94 -10.48
N LYS A 355 9.97 15.27 -10.57
CA LYS A 355 8.66 15.89 -10.33
C LYS A 355 8.12 15.65 -8.93
N GLY A 356 8.50 14.55 -8.28
CA GLY A 356 7.89 14.10 -7.04
C GLY A 356 6.69 13.16 -7.28
N VAL A 357 6.11 12.64 -6.20
CA VAL A 357 4.96 11.72 -6.23
C VAL A 357 3.64 12.45 -6.40
N HIS A 358 2.60 11.76 -6.89
CA HIS A 358 1.26 12.35 -7.02
C HIS A 358 0.58 12.51 -5.66
N PHE A 359 0.82 11.58 -4.74
CA PHE A 359 0.35 11.72 -3.37
C PHE A 359 1.26 11.01 -2.37
N VAL A 360 1.17 11.46 -1.12
CA VAL A 360 1.86 10.88 0.03
C VAL A 360 0.80 10.43 1.04
N MET A 361 0.98 9.25 1.61
CA MET A 361 0.19 8.75 2.73
C MET A 361 1.09 8.56 3.94
N ALA A 362 0.58 8.87 5.12
CA ALA A 362 1.30 8.72 6.37
C ALA A 362 0.38 8.19 7.48
N ASP A 363 0.72 7.05 8.09
CA ASP A 363 -0.07 6.40 9.16
C ASP A 363 0.75 6.23 10.45
N GLY A 364 1.65 7.18 10.71
CA GLY A 364 2.58 7.11 11.83
C GLY A 364 1.90 7.08 13.20
N GLY A 365 2.42 6.23 14.07
CA GLY A 365 2.05 6.16 15.48
C GLY A 365 2.96 5.19 16.21
N PHE A 366 3.03 5.33 17.52
CA PHE A 366 3.77 4.43 18.41
C PHE A 366 2.95 4.18 19.67
N SER A 367 3.32 3.15 20.43
CA SER A 367 2.62 2.83 21.67
C SER A 367 2.83 3.93 22.70
N VAL A 368 1.72 4.37 23.30
CA VAL A 368 1.68 5.36 24.40
C VAL A 368 0.95 4.77 25.60
N GLU A 369 1.06 3.45 25.78
CA GLU A 369 0.38 2.70 26.85
C GLU A 369 0.64 3.36 28.22
N GLY A 370 -0.45 3.67 28.93
CA GLY A 370 -0.44 4.38 30.22
C GLY A 370 -0.30 5.90 30.13
N ASN A 371 -0.16 6.46 28.92
CA ASN A 371 -0.05 7.91 28.65
C ASN A 371 -0.95 8.34 27.47
N GLU A 372 -2.09 7.67 27.29
CA GLU A 372 -3.01 7.86 26.17
C GLU A 372 -3.56 9.29 26.08
N ASN A 373 -3.69 9.98 27.22
CA ASN A 373 -4.18 11.36 27.29
C ASN A 373 -3.19 12.37 26.68
N ILE A 374 -1.88 12.11 26.73
CA ILE A 374 -0.85 13.03 26.22
C ILE A 374 -0.26 12.58 24.88
N GLN A 375 -0.94 11.69 24.17
CA GLN A 375 -0.50 11.13 22.89
C GLN A 375 -0.17 12.20 21.85
N GLU A 376 -0.92 13.31 21.82
CA GLU A 376 -0.68 14.44 20.94
C GLU A 376 0.72 15.04 21.18
N ILE A 377 1.03 15.35 22.44
CA ILE A 377 2.32 15.94 22.85
C ILE A 377 3.47 15.00 22.51
N LEU A 378 3.32 13.71 22.82
CA LEU A 378 4.34 12.70 22.51
C LEU A 378 4.57 12.56 20.99
N SER A 379 3.51 12.71 20.18
CA SER A 379 3.57 12.55 18.72
C SER A 379 3.94 13.82 17.96
N LYS A 380 4.19 14.95 18.65
CA LYS A 380 4.38 16.26 18.01
C LYS A 380 5.49 16.28 16.95
N GLN A 381 6.64 15.66 17.24
CA GLN A 381 7.76 15.59 16.30
C GLN A 381 7.41 14.70 15.10
N LEU A 382 6.59 13.66 15.31
CA LEU A 382 6.13 12.75 14.26
C LEU A 382 5.16 13.45 13.31
N TYR A 383 4.27 14.31 13.80
CA TYR A 383 3.43 15.15 12.95
C TYR A 383 4.29 16.03 12.05
N LEU A 384 5.22 16.77 12.67
CA LEU A 384 6.14 17.67 11.97
C LEU A 384 6.94 16.92 10.88
N CYS A 385 7.59 15.81 11.21
CA CYS A 385 8.42 15.07 10.27
C CYS A 385 7.64 14.41 9.14
N GLN A 386 6.42 13.93 9.39
CA GLN A 386 5.55 13.43 8.31
C GLN A 386 5.14 14.56 7.36
N PHE A 387 4.86 15.76 7.88
CA PHE A 387 4.55 16.93 7.05
C PHE A 387 5.76 17.38 6.23
N ILE A 388 6.94 17.51 6.85
CA ILE A 388 8.20 17.81 6.15
C ILE A 388 8.45 16.82 5.02
N CYS A 389 8.34 15.52 5.31
CA CYS A 389 8.60 14.47 4.33
C CYS A 389 7.62 14.57 3.15
N ALA A 390 6.34 14.83 3.40
CA ALA A 390 5.36 15.03 2.35
C ALA A 390 5.69 16.24 1.46
N LEU A 391 5.93 17.41 2.07
CA LEU A 391 6.28 18.64 1.35
C LEU A 391 7.61 18.50 0.57
N SER A 392 8.53 17.67 1.04
CA SER A 392 9.82 17.39 0.38
C SER A 392 9.68 16.65 -0.95
N ILE A 393 8.65 15.80 -1.12
CA ILE A 393 8.58 14.81 -2.21
C ILE A 393 7.31 14.89 -3.06
N LEU A 394 6.35 15.74 -2.71
CA LEU A 394 5.15 15.98 -3.50
C LEU A 394 5.46 16.79 -4.76
N ARG A 395 4.77 16.44 -5.85
CA ARG A 395 4.68 17.31 -7.03
C ARG A 395 3.68 18.43 -6.81
N GLU A 396 3.82 19.50 -7.59
CA GLU A 396 2.78 20.53 -7.71
C GLU A 396 1.44 19.89 -8.10
N GLY A 397 0.38 20.27 -7.40
CA GLY A 397 -0.96 19.70 -7.55
C GLY A 397 -1.16 18.34 -6.87
N GLY A 398 -0.14 17.78 -6.19
CA GLY A 398 -0.24 16.50 -5.48
C GLY A 398 -1.12 16.54 -4.22
N HIS A 399 -1.41 15.36 -3.65
CA HIS A 399 -2.29 15.19 -2.49
C HIS A 399 -1.56 14.60 -1.28
N PHE A 400 -2.06 14.86 -0.08
CA PHE A 400 -1.47 14.31 1.15
C PHE A 400 -2.57 13.84 2.10
N VAL A 401 -2.34 12.71 2.75
CA VAL A 401 -3.16 12.23 3.86
C VAL A 401 -2.26 11.78 4.99
N CYS A 402 -2.53 12.25 6.21
CA CYS A 402 -1.71 11.92 7.36
C CYS A 402 -2.57 11.68 8.59
N LYS A 403 -2.28 10.58 9.29
CA LYS A 403 -2.85 10.28 10.58
C LYS A 403 -2.36 11.28 11.63
N LEU A 404 -3.31 11.82 12.37
CA LEU A 404 -3.13 12.61 13.58
C LEU A 404 -3.97 12.00 14.71
N PHE A 405 -3.77 12.51 15.91
CA PHE A 405 -4.59 12.21 17.08
C PHE A 405 -5.38 13.44 17.50
N ASP A 406 -5.35 13.79 18.79
CA ASP A 406 -5.91 15.04 19.27
C ASP A 406 -5.16 16.24 18.65
N LEU A 407 -5.87 17.37 18.58
CA LEU A 407 -5.43 18.63 17.97
C LEU A 407 -5.80 19.80 18.89
N PHE A 408 -5.41 19.72 20.16
CA PHE A 408 -5.73 20.74 21.15
C PHE A 408 -4.59 21.75 21.33
N THR A 409 -3.34 21.32 21.14
CA THR A 409 -2.18 22.16 21.40
C THR A 409 -1.96 23.20 20.29
N PRO A 410 -1.49 24.42 20.63
CA PRO A 410 -1.06 25.42 19.67
C PRO A 410 0.01 24.91 18.68
N PHE A 411 0.90 24.02 19.13
CA PHE A 411 1.89 23.39 18.27
C PHE A 411 1.24 22.62 17.13
N SER A 412 0.32 21.69 17.43
CA SER A 412 -0.35 20.86 16.42
C SER A 412 -1.21 21.70 15.48
N ILE A 413 -1.98 22.65 16.02
CA ILE A 413 -2.82 23.54 15.18
C ILE A 413 -1.96 24.44 14.30
N GLY A 414 -0.84 24.95 14.79
CA GLY A 414 0.12 25.69 13.98
C GLY A 414 0.67 24.86 12.82
N LEU A 415 0.93 23.56 13.01
CA LEU A 415 1.32 22.68 11.89
C LEU A 415 0.18 22.52 10.87
N VAL A 416 -1.06 22.33 11.34
CA VAL A 416 -2.24 22.24 10.44
C VAL A 416 -2.42 23.56 9.67
N TYR A 417 -2.22 24.71 10.32
CA TYR A 417 -2.27 26.02 9.68
C TYR A 417 -1.24 26.15 8.56
N LEU A 418 0.00 25.74 8.80
CA LEU A 418 1.04 25.74 7.76
C LEU A 418 0.68 24.82 6.58
N MET A 419 0.08 23.66 6.83
CA MET A 419 -0.42 22.77 5.77
C MET A 419 -1.59 23.41 5.01
N TYR A 420 -2.51 24.08 5.70
CA TYR A 420 -3.57 24.88 5.09
C TYR A 420 -3.02 25.98 4.18
N ARG A 421 -1.89 26.61 4.54
CA ARG A 421 -1.22 27.59 3.67
C ARG A 421 -0.49 26.95 2.48
N ALA A 422 -0.09 25.69 2.58
CA ALA A 422 0.67 24.96 1.56
C ALA A 422 -0.19 24.23 0.49
N PHE A 423 -1.50 24.07 0.71
CA PHE A 423 -2.41 23.33 -0.19
C PHE A 423 -3.63 24.17 -0.57
N GLU A 424 -4.30 23.85 -1.68
CA GLU A 424 -5.53 24.55 -2.10
C GLU A 424 -6.72 24.25 -1.18
N LYS A 425 -6.83 23.00 -0.69
CA LYS A 425 -7.87 22.60 0.26
C LYS A 425 -7.30 21.68 1.34
N VAL A 426 -7.75 21.86 2.57
CA VAL A 426 -7.40 21.02 3.71
C VAL A 426 -8.66 20.71 4.53
N CYS A 427 -8.76 19.50 5.05
CA CYS A 427 -9.80 19.12 6.01
C CYS A 427 -9.27 18.17 7.09
N ILE A 428 -10.00 18.09 8.20
CA ILE A 428 -9.84 17.07 9.23
C ILE A 428 -10.97 16.05 9.08
N PHE A 429 -10.60 14.80 8.81
CA PHE A 429 -11.52 13.72 8.49
C PHE A 429 -11.36 12.56 9.48
N LYS A 430 -12.46 12.05 10.04
CA LYS A 430 -12.46 10.87 10.92
C LYS A 430 -13.26 9.74 10.24
N PRO A 431 -12.59 8.83 9.52
CA PRO A 431 -13.26 7.72 8.83
C PRO A 431 -14.00 6.81 9.83
N VAL A 432 -15.09 6.18 9.43
CA VAL A 432 -15.84 5.21 10.25
C VAL A 432 -15.03 3.93 10.53
N THR A 433 -14.05 3.63 9.68
CA THR A 433 -13.04 2.59 9.92
C THR A 433 -11.99 2.97 10.98
N SER A 434 -11.91 4.26 11.37
CA SER A 434 -11.29 4.68 12.62
C SER A 434 -12.30 4.57 13.76
N ARG A 435 -11.89 3.98 14.88
CA ARG A 435 -12.82 3.68 15.96
C ARG A 435 -13.41 4.96 16.57
N PRO A 436 -14.71 4.99 16.88
CA PRO A 436 -15.37 6.20 17.40
C PRO A 436 -14.80 6.65 18.75
N ALA A 437 -14.36 5.72 19.60
CA ALA A 437 -13.86 6.02 20.94
C ALA A 437 -12.38 6.46 21.01
N ASN A 438 -11.65 6.46 19.89
CA ASN A 438 -10.25 6.89 19.85
C ASN A 438 -10.10 8.33 19.30
N SER A 439 -8.93 8.90 19.54
CA SER A 439 -8.57 10.24 19.06
C SER A 439 -8.04 10.27 17.63
N GLU A 440 -7.91 9.12 16.97
CA GLU A 440 -7.36 9.01 15.61
C GLU A 440 -8.28 9.70 14.60
N ARG A 441 -7.68 10.61 13.84
CA ARG A 441 -8.27 11.36 12.73
C ARG A 441 -7.20 11.57 11.65
N TYR A 442 -7.58 12.08 10.50
CA TYR A 442 -6.69 12.30 9.36
C TYR A 442 -6.77 13.75 8.91
N ILE A 443 -5.63 14.40 8.71
CA ILE A 443 -5.58 15.59 7.88
C ILE A 443 -5.51 15.14 6.42
N VAL A 444 -6.35 15.73 5.58
CA VAL A 444 -6.38 15.46 4.14
C VAL A 444 -6.17 16.78 3.40
N CYS A 445 -5.10 16.84 2.62
CA CYS A 445 -4.69 18.02 1.88
C CYS A 445 -4.76 17.75 0.36
N GLN A 446 -5.44 18.63 -0.37
CA GLN A 446 -5.65 18.52 -1.80
C GLN A 446 -4.90 19.64 -2.54
N LYS A 447 -4.13 19.25 -3.56
CA LYS A 447 -3.39 20.12 -4.49
C LYS A 447 -2.34 20.98 -3.79
N TYR A 448 -1.16 20.40 -3.68
CA TYR A 448 0.04 21.08 -3.20
C TYR A 448 0.34 22.30 -4.07
N ARG A 449 0.43 23.48 -3.44
CA ARG A 449 0.60 24.75 -4.13
C ARG A 449 2.03 24.94 -4.62
N LYS A 450 2.19 25.77 -5.64
CA LYS A 450 3.50 26.26 -6.08
C LYS A 450 4.03 27.31 -5.09
N ASP A 451 5.36 27.47 -5.05
CA ASP A 451 6.05 28.57 -4.34
C ASP A 451 5.81 28.59 -2.82
N VAL A 452 5.66 27.41 -2.21
CA VAL A 452 5.47 27.23 -0.76
C VAL A 452 6.70 26.62 -0.06
N SER A 453 7.88 26.71 -0.68
CA SER A 453 9.13 26.14 -0.15
C SER A 453 9.56 26.78 1.18
N SER A 454 9.19 28.03 1.43
CA SER A 454 9.45 28.70 2.72
C SER A 454 8.84 27.94 3.90
N ILE A 455 7.63 27.38 3.73
CA ILE A 455 6.95 26.60 4.77
C ILE A 455 7.72 25.29 5.04
N HIS A 456 8.15 24.62 3.97
CA HIS A 456 8.98 23.42 4.07
C HIS A 456 10.30 23.70 4.82
N ASP A 457 11.01 24.75 4.44
CA ASP A 457 12.33 25.08 5.00
C ASP A 457 12.20 25.47 6.48
N TYR A 458 11.18 26.26 6.83
CA TYR A 458 10.84 26.58 8.22
C TYR A 458 10.58 25.32 9.06
N MET A 459 9.71 24.41 8.59
CA MET A 459 9.44 23.15 9.29
C MET A 459 10.69 22.29 9.44
N PHE A 460 11.53 22.22 8.41
CA PHE A 460 12.79 21.46 8.45
C PHE A 460 13.73 22.00 9.55
N GLU A 461 13.82 23.31 9.70
CA GLU A 461 14.60 23.95 10.77
C GLU A 461 14.00 23.74 12.16
N LEU A 462 12.67 23.75 12.29
CA LEU A 462 12.00 23.37 13.54
C LEU A 462 12.40 21.95 13.97
N ASN A 463 12.46 20.99 13.04
CA ASN A 463 12.91 19.63 13.36
C ASN A 463 14.38 19.61 13.80
N CYS A 464 15.27 20.33 13.12
CA CYS A 464 16.67 20.49 13.54
C CYS A 464 16.75 21.03 14.97
N LYS A 465 15.92 22.02 15.30
CA LYS A 465 15.86 22.64 16.64
C LYS A 465 15.34 21.66 17.69
N ILE A 466 14.25 20.93 17.42
CA ILE A 466 13.72 19.89 18.31
C ILE A 466 14.78 18.81 18.59
N ASN A 467 15.50 18.36 17.56
CA ASN A 467 16.57 17.38 17.73
C ASN A 467 17.71 17.88 18.64
N ARG A 468 18.10 19.16 18.53
CA ARG A 468 19.10 19.78 19.41
C ARG A 468 18.61 19.95 20.85
N LEU A 469 17.30 20.03 21.07
CA LEU A 469 16.67 20.18 22.38
C LEU A 469 16.35 18.85 23.07
N LYS A 470 16.65 17.70 22.44
CA LYS A 470 16.44 16.38 23.06
C LYS A 470 17.20 16.29 24.39
N GLY A 471 16.48 15.94 25.46
CA GLY A 471 17.01 15.90 26.83
C GLY A 471 16.97 17.23 27.59
N SER A 472 16.48 18.31 26.97
CA SER A 472 16.27 19.61 27.62
C SER A 472 14.88 19.73 28.25
N ASN A 473 14.78 20.58 29.28
CA ASN A 473 13.52 21.03 29.90
C ASN A 473 12.81 22.14 29.10
N ILE A 474 13.37 22.53 27.95
CA ILE A 474 12.80 23.52 27.04
C ILE A 474 12.36 22.80 25.76
N ASP A 475 11.21 23.20 25.22
CA ASP A 475 10.66 22.70 23.97
C ASP A 475 10.02 23.83 23.14
N ILE A 476 9.66 23.56 21.89
CA ILE A 476 8.92 24.49 21.03
C ILE A 476 7.43 24.42 21.40
N GLY A 477 6.90 25.48 22.03
CA GLY A 477 5.50 25.54 22.43
C GLY A 477 4.57 25.88 21.26
N GLU A 478 5.00 26.81 20.41
CA GLU A 478 4.21 27.31 19.27
C GLU A 478 5.08 27.39 18.02
N VAL A 479 4.51 26.99 16.89
CA VAL A 479 5.14 27.12 15.55
C VAL A 479 4.53 28.24 14.73
N VAL A 480 3.34 28.70 15.11
CA VAL A 480 2.64 29.89 14.61
C VAL A 480 1.99 30.54 15.84
N PRO A 481 2.14 31.86 16.06
CA PRO A 481 1.49 32.57 17.15
C PRO A 481 -0.03 32.35 17.14
N VAL A 482 -0.61 32.12 18.32
CA VAL A 482 -2.06 31.88 18.47
C VAL A 482 -2.89 33.04 17.89
N ASP A 483 -2.45 34.28 18.06
CA ASP A 483 -3.15 35.46 17.55
C ASP A 483 -3.25 35.44 16.02
N ILE A 484 -2.17 35.06 15.31
CA ILE A 484 -2.17 34.92 13.84
C ILE A 484 -3.16 33.84 13.39
N ILE A 485 -3.27 32.74 14.14
CA ILE A 485 -4.22 31.66 13.83
C ILE A 485 -5.66 32.13 14.05
N LYS A 486 -5.93 32.85 15.16
CA LYS A 486 -7.26 33.36 15.50
C LYS A 486 -7.72 34.48 14.57
N ASP A 487 -6.79 35.30 14.09
CA ASP A 487 -7.09 36.35 13.11
C ASP A 487 -7.57 35.78 11.75
N ASP A 488 -7.16 34.55 11.40
CA ASP A 488 -7.74 33.79 10.28
C ASP A 488 -9.03 33.09 10.73
N GLU A 489 -10.08 33.91 10.93
CA GLU A 489 -11.37 33.47 11.46
C GLU A 489 -11.97 32.23 10.75
N PRO A 490 -11.95 32.11 9.40
CA PRO A 490 -12.45 30.90 8.74
C PRO A 490 -11.70 29.63 9.12
N PHE A 491 -10.37 29.71 9.29
CA PHE A 491 -9.57 28.58 9.75
C PHE A 491 -9.85 28.28 11.22
N PHE A 492 -9.82 29.30 12.08
CA PHE A 492 -10.02 29.15 13.52
C PHE A 492 -11.38 28.52 13.83
N GLN A 493 -12.46 29.07 13.26
CA GLN A 493 -13.82 28.58 13.50
C GLN A 493 -13.99 27.13 13.03
N TYR A 494 -13.39 26.76 11.89
CA TYR A 494 -13.40 25.37 11.43
C TYR A 494 -12.73 24.43 12.43
N ILE A 495 -11.51 24.77 12.88
CA ILE A 495 -10.74 23.93 13.81
C ILE A 495 -11.47 23.80 15.14
N TYR A 496 -11.96 24.92 15.68
CA TYR A 496 -12.70 24.96 16.93
C TYR A 496 -13.93 24.04 16.87
N ASN A 497 -14.74 24.16 15.80
CA ASN A 497 -15.91 23.32 15.59
C ASN A 497 -15.53 21.85 15.39
N SER A 498 -14.52 21.56 14.56
CA SER A 498 -14.06 20.20 14.29
C SER A 498 -13.61 19.49 15.58
N ASN A 499 -12.86 20.17 16.44
CA ASN A 499 -12.42 19.64 17.72
C ASN A 499 -13.59 19.36 18.66
N ASN A 500 -14.55 20.28 18.76
CA ASN A 500 -15.73 20.11 19.59
C ASN A 500 -16.62 18.95 19.10
N GLU A 501 -16.89 18.87 17.80
CA GLU A 501 -17.71 17.81 17.21
C GLU A 501 -17.07 16.42 17.33
N ILE A 502 -15.76 16.31 17.07
CA ILE A 502 -15.05 15.03 17.21
C ILE A 502 -14.96 14.66 18.69
N GLY A 503 -14.68 15.61 19.58
CA GLY A 503 -14.62 15.40 21.03
C GLY A 503 -15.97 14.94 21.61
N ALA A 504 -17.07 15.59 21.24
CA ALA A 504 -18.42 15.20 21.64
C ALA A 504 -18.78 13.77 21.18
N ARG A 505 -18.48 13.44 19.91
CA ARG A 505 -18.67 12.08 19.39
C ARG A 505 -17.80 11.05 20.10
N GLN A 506 -16.56 11.41 20.46
CA GLN A 506 -15.66 10.54 21.20
C GLN A 506 -16.18 10.28 22.63
N ILE A 507 -16.67 11.31 23.33
CA ILE A 507 -17.31 11.18 24.64
C ILE A 507 -18.50 10.23 24.55
N LEU A 508 -19.38 10.41 23.55
CA LEU A 508 -20.53 9.54 23.34
C LEU A 508 -20.10 8.09 23.07
N GLY A 509 -19.11 7.89 22.19
CA GLY A 509 -18.55 6.57 21.89
C GLY A 509 -17.93 5.88 23.11
N LEU A 510 -17.24 6.62 23.98
CA LEU A 510 -16.67 6.11 25.23
C LEU A 510 -17.77 5.76 26.24
N LYS A 511 -18.79 6.61 26.39
CA LYS A 511 -19.96 6.31 27.24
C LYS A 511 -20.71 5.06 26.76
N LYS A 512 -20.96 4.96 25.44
CA LYS A 512 -21.53 3.76 24.81
C LYS A 512 -20.70 2.52 25.14
N LEU A 513 -19.38 2.61 24.99
CA LEU A 513 -18.48 1.51 25.32
C LEU A 513 -18.58 1.09 26.80
N ALA A 514 -18.62 2.04 27.73
CA ALA A 514 -18.79 1.77 29.16
C ALA A 514 -20.10 1.00 29.42
N THR A 515 -21.18 1.33 28.73
CA THR A 515 -22.46 0.63 28.83
C THR A 515 -22.39 -0.80 28.29
N TYR A 516 -21.70 -1.02 27.17
CA TYR A 516 -21.47 -2.37 26.64
C TYR A 516 -20.55 -3.22 27.54
N VAL A 517 -19.72 -2.58 28.37
CA VAL A 517 -18.97 -3.27 29.45
C VAL A 517 -19.94 -3.64 30.58
N GLN A 518 -20.81 -2.72 31.00
CA GLN A 518 -21.76 -2.92 32.09
C GLN A 518 -22.86 -3.94 31.77
N ASN A 519 -23.36 -3.95 30.53
CA ASN A 519 -24.45 -4.81 30.08
C ASN A 519 -24.00 -5.70 28.92
N THR A 520 -23.78 -6.98 29.22
CA THR A 520 -23.37 -7.96 28.22
C THR A 520 -24.50 -8.46 27.32
N ASN A 521 -25.75 -8.06 27.56
CA ASN A 521 -26.88 -8.50 26.75
C ASN A 521 -27.29 -7.46 25.69
N LEU A 522 -26.62 -6.31 25.62
CA LEU A 522 -26.88 -5.31 24.59
C LEU A 522 -26.58 -5.88 23.20
N VAL A 523 -27.57 -5.76 22.32
CA VAL A 523 -27.48 -6.09 20.90
C VAL A 523 -27.17 -4.81 20.15
N GLY A 524 -26.06 -4.82 19.40
CA GLY A 524 -25.65 -3.67 18.58
C GLY A 524 -26.27 -3.69 17.18
N ALA A 525 -25.80 -2.77 16.33
CA ALA A 525 -26.19 -2.70 14.92
C ALA A 525 -25.91 -4.02 14.16
N ASN A 526 -26.60 -4.22 13.03
CA ASN A 526 -26.35 -5.36 12.14
C ASN A 526 -25.00 -5.20 11.41
N GLN A 527 -23.91 -5.55 12.09
CA GLN A 527 -22.54 -5.40 11.59
C GLN A 527 -22.28 -6.16 10.27
N ALA A 528 -23.04 -7.22 9.98
CA ALA A 528 -22.90 -7.96 8.73
C ALA A 528 -23.43 -7.15 7.53
N GLU A 529 -24.59 -6.51 7.70
CA GLU A 529 -25.17 -5.66 6.66
C GLU A 529 -24.36 -4.37 6.46
N VAL A 530 -23.95 -3.71 7.56
CA VAL A 530 -23.06 -2.54 7.50
C VAL A 530 -21.78 -2.87 6.75
N ARG A 531 -21.15 -4.00 7.07
CA ARG A 531 -19.96 -4.47 6.35
C ARG A 531 -20.20 -4.60 4.85
N LYS A 532 -21.31 -5.21 4.44
CA LYS A 532 -21.64 -5.43 3.03
C LYS A 532 -21.80 -4.09 2.31
N GLN A 533 -22.58 -3.17 2.88
CA GLN A 533 -22.82 -1.84 2.33
C GLN A 533 -21.54 -1.01 2.20
N CYS A 534 -20.70 -0.99 3.23
CA CYS A 534 -19.40 -0.30 3.17
C CYS A 534 -18.49 -0.86 2.08
N LEU A 535 -18.36 -2.20 1.99
CA LEU A 535 -17.53 -2.82 0.96
C LEU A 535 -18.02 -2.52 -0.46
N GLU A 536 -19.33 -2.53 -0.67
CA GLU A 536 -19.94 -2.17 -1.95
C GLU A 536 -19.68 -0.70 -2.30
N ALA A 537 -19.93 0.22 -1.35
CA ALA A 537 -19.69 1.65 -1.52
C ALA A 537 -18.22 1.96 -1.85
N TRP A 538 -17.27 1.25 -1.25
CA TRP A 538 -15.83 1.45 -1.47
C TRP A 538 -15.26 0.58 -2.59
N LYS A 539 -16.14 -0.12 -3.36
CA LYS A 539 -15.76 -0.97 -4.49
C LYS A 539 -14.74 -2.05 -4.10
N VAL A 540 -14.86 -2.64 -2.91
CA VAL A 540 -14.00 -3.72 -2.39
C VAL A 540 -14.79 -5.05 -2.39
N PRO A 541 -14.24 -6.16 -2.92
CA PRO A 541 -14.92 -7.45 -2.92
C PRO A 541 -15.26 -7.96 -1.51
N THR A 542 -16.41 -8.65 -1.39
CA THR A 542 -16.86 -9.29 -0.14
C THR A 542 -16.12 -10.59 0.19
N ALA A 543 -15.29 -11.08 -0.73
CA ALA A 543 -14.49 -12.29 -0.57
C ALA A 543 -13.57 -12.21 0.67
N ALA A 544 -13.29 -13.37 1.26
CA ALA A 544 -12.30 -13.48 2.31
C ALA A 544 -10.88 -13.36 1.75
N ARG A 545 -9.96 -12.82 2.55
CA ARG A 545 -8.53 -12.88 2.26
C ARG A 545 -8.11 -14.34 2.10
N SER A 546 -7.55 -14.67 0.94
CA SER A 546 -7.08 -16.01 0.62
C SER A 546 -5.65 -15.97 0.10
N ASN A 547 -4.91 -17.07 0.28
CA ASN A 547 -3.63 -17.22 -0.38
C ASN A 547 -3.86 -17.47 -1.87
N PRO A 548 -3.01 -16.94 -2.77
CA PRO A 548 -2.98 -17.39 -4.15
C PRO A 548 -2.83 -18.91 -4.16
N SER A 549 -3.78 -19.62 -4.76
CA SER A 549 -3.73 -21.09 -4.84
C SER A 549 -2.47 -21.50 -5.59
N ASN A 550 -1.71 -22.45 -5.04
CA ASN A 550 -0.52 -23.00 -5.68
C ASN A 550 -0.97 -23.83 -6.89
N ARG A 551 -0.89 -23.25 -8.09
CA ARG A 551 -1.38 -23.86 -9.32
C ARG A 551 -0.22 -24.18 -10.23
N ASP A 552 -0.36 -25.30 -10.94
CA ASP A 552 0.56 -25.70 -11.98
C ASP A 552 0.70 -24.59 -13.04
N PRO A 553 1.94 -24.15 -13.36
CA PRO A 553 2.18 -23.03 -14.26
C PRO A 553 1.71 -23.31 -15.68
N ASP A 554 1.84 -24.55 -16.17
CA ASP A 554 1.40 -24.92 -17.52
C ASP A 554 -0.13 -24.76 -17.64
N ASN A 555 -0.89 -25.28 -16.67
CA ASN A 555 -2.35 -25.12 -16.62
C ASN A 555 -2.81 -23.66 -16.46
N GLN A 556 -2.07 -22.80 -15.75
CA GLN A 556 -2.40 -21.38 -15.67
C GLN A 556 -2.09 -20.65 -16.97
N PHE A 557 -0.96 -20.97 -17.60
CA PHE A 557 -0.59 -20.41 -18.88
C PHE A 557 -1.62 -20.73 -19.96
N GLU A 558 -2.11 -21.98 -20.03
CA GLU A 558 -3.14 -22.39 -21.01
C GLU A 558 -4.49 -21.68 -20.83
N LYS A 559 -4.85 -21.31 -19.60
CA LYS A 559 -6.08 -20.54 -19.32
C LYS A 559 -5.99 -19.10 -19.83
N ILE A 560 -4.78 -18.56 -19.89
CA ILE A 560 -4.50 -17.20 -20.35
C ILE A 560 -4.30 -17.17 -21.87
N ILE A 561 -3.40 -18.01 -22.36
CA ILE A 561 -3.06 -18.15 -23.77
C ILE A 561 -3.62 -19.49 -24.23
N ASN A 562 -4.65 -19.48 -25.08
CA ASN A 562 -5.19 -20.72 -25.64
C ASN A 562 -4.09 -21.56 -26.32
N TYR A 563 -4.27 -22.89 -26.31
CA TYR A 563 -3.25 -23.84 -26.77
C TYR A 563 -2.78 -23.59 -28.23
N SER A 564 -3.70 -23.18 -29.11
CA SER A 564 -3.38 -22.87 -30.51
C SER A 564 -2.43 -21.68 -30.65
N SER A 565 -2.58 -20.64 -29.82
CA SER A 565 -1.66 -19.50 -29.79
C SER A 565 -0.31 -19.87 -29.17
N ALA A 566 -0.31 -20.76 -28.18
CA ALA A 566 0.91 -21.20 -27.50
C ALA A 566 1.88 -21.94 -28.43
N LYS A 567 1.37 -22.82 -29.31
CA LYS A 567 2.19 -23.53 -30.31
C LYS A 567 2.93 -22.56 -31.23
N MET A 568 2.37 -21.38 -31.50
CA MET A 568 2.95 -20.41 -32.43
C MET A 568 4.12 -19.64 -31.82
N LEU A 569 4.18 -19.51 -30.49
CA LEU A 569 5.32 -18.96 -29.77
C LEU A 569 6.59 -19.82 -29.93
N SER A 570 6.43 -21.11 -30.25
CA SER A 570 7.55 -22.02 -30.52
C SER A 570 8.23 -21.81 -31.87
N THR A 571 7.72 -20.90 -32.71
CA THR A 571 8.28 -20.65 -34.05
C THR A 571 9.73 -20.15 -33.95
N ARG A 572 10.65 -20.94 -34.50
CA ARG A 572 12.08 -20.60 -34.50
C ARG A 572 12.36 -19.42 -35.44
N PRO A 573 13.25 -18.48 -35.06
CA PRO A 573 13.64 -17.38 -35.94
C PRO A 573 14.30 -17.91 -37.21
N LYS A 574 13.92 -17.38 -38.37
CA LYS A 574 14.47 -17.79 -39.66
C LYS A 574 15.89 -17.23 -39.81
N PRO A 575 16.90 -18.03 -40.17
CA PRO A 575 18.21 -17.47 -40.49
C PRO A 575 18.13 -16.55 -41.71
N LEU A 576 18.83 -15.41 -41.66
CA LEU A 576 18.90 -14.49 -42.78
C LEU A 576 19.45 -15.23 -44.01
N SER A 577 18.78 -15.09 -45.15
CA SER A 577 19.14 -15.77 -46.39
C SER A 577 18.85 -14.85 -47.57
N GLN A 578 19.40 -15.20 -48.74
CA GLN A 578 19.18 -14.43 -49.97
C GLN A 578 17.69 -14.36 -50.33
N ASP A 579 16.94 -15.44 -50.12
CA ASP A 579 15.49 -15.50 -50.37
C ASP A 579 14.72 -14.49 -49.53
N ILE A 580 15.10 -14.32 -48.26
CA ILE A 580 14.48 -13.35 -47.35
C ILE A 580 14.79 -11.92 -47.83
N LEU A 581 16.03 -11.63 -48.22
CA LEU A 581 16.41 -10.33 -48.76
C LEU A 581 15.64 -10.01 -50.06
N SER A 582 15.52 -10.98 -50.97
CA SER A 582 14.76 -10.83 -52.22
C SER A 582 13.25 -10.64 -51.98
N ALA A 583 12.70 -11.24 -50.93
CA ALA A 583 11.31 -11.08 -50.52
C ALA A 583 11.04 -9.76 -49.77
N MET A 584 12.06 -9.14 -49.17
CA MET A 584 11.95 -7.89 -48.43
C MET A 584 11.69 -6.70 -49.37
N LYS A 585 10.42 -6.30 -49.49
CA LYS A 585 10.00 -5.20 -50.38
C LYS A 585 10.23 -3.81 -49.80
N SER A 586 10.06 -3.65 -48.49
CA SER A 586 10.37 -2.41 -47.78
C SER A 586 11.23 -2.74 -46.56
N ILE A 587 12.39 -2.10 -46.45
CA ILE A 587 13.26 -2.22 -45.28
C ILE A 587 12.64 -1.52 -44.06
N HIS A 588 11.73 -0.56 -44.26
CA HIS A 588 11.06 0.17 -43.17
C HIS A 588 10.00 -0.66 -42.44
N ASP A 589 9.60 -1.81 -43.00
CA ASP A 589 8.76 -2.79 -42.31
C ASP A 589 9.50 -3.50 -41.17
N TYR A 590 10.83 -3.39 -41.14
CA TYR A 590 11.67 -4.11 -40.20
C TYR A 590 12.27 -3.17 -39.17
N LYS A 591 12.27 -3.65 -37.93
CA LYS A 591 13.11 -3.13 -36.86
C LYS A 591 14.05 -4.22 -36.40
N TRP A 592 15.13 -3.83 -35.77
CA TRP A 592 16.11 -4.79 -35.27
C TRP A 592 16.67 -4.39 -33.91
N THR A 593 17.24 -5.38 -33.21
CA THR A 593 17.99 -5.21 -31.98
C THR A 593 19.16 -6.19 -31.93
N PHE A 594 20.20 -5.90 -31.15
CA PHE A 594 21.31 -6.83 -30.94
C PHE A 594 20.84 -8.04 -30.12
N SER A 595 21.26 -9.24 -30.50
CA SER A 595 21.14 -10.48 -29.71
C SER A 595 22.44 -10.76 -28.98
N GLY A 596 22.37 -11.33 -27.78
CA GLY A 596 23.58 -11.63 -26.99
C GLY A 596 23.40 -12.76 -25.98
N GLY A 597 22.29 -13.49 -26.04
CA GLY A 597 21.91 -14.46 -25.03
C GLY A 597 21.04 -15.59 -25.55
N GLU A 598 20.72 -16.53 -24.65
CA GLU A 598 19.73 -17.58 -24.93
C GLU A 598 18.33 -17.04 -24.65
N ARG A 599 17.38 -17.39 -25.50
CA ARG A 599 16.02 -16.86 -25.47
C ARG A 599 15.06 -17.77 -24.71
N PHE A 600 14.17 -17.15 -23.94
CA PHE A 600 13.14 -17.82 -23.15
C PHE A 600 11.82 -17.03 -23.18
N TYR A 601 10.71 -17.74 -22.98
CA TYR A 601 9.48 -17.13 -22.48
C TYR A 601 9.46 -17.25 -20.96
N LEU A 602 9.20 -16.14 -20.26
CA LEU A 602 8.97 -16.13 -18.83
C LEU A 602 7.47 -16.08 -18.54
N PHE A 603 7.03 -16.85 -17.55
CA PHE A 603 5.69 -16.78 -16.99
C PHE A 603 5.77 -16.64 -15.48
N SER A 604 5.10 -15.63 -14.93
CA SER A 604 5.10 -15.36 -13.49
C SER A 604 3.76 -15.69 -12.83
N LEU A 605 3.83 -16.40 -11.71
CA LEU A 605 2.72 -16.56 -10.76
C LEU A 605 2.78 -15.57 -9.59
N GLY A 606 3.68 -14.58 -9.65
CA GLY A 606 3.88 -13.54 -8.66
C GLY A 606 5.22 -13.65 -7.93
N ARG A 607 5.79 -12.50 -7.57
CA ARG A 607 7.08 -12.35 -6.89
C ARG A 607 8.17 -13.20 -7.54
N TYR A 608 8.79 -14.09 -6.77
CA TYR A 608 9.86 -15.00 -7.17
C TYR A 608 9.35 -16.31 -7.82
N SER A 609 8.04 -16.49 -7.96
CA SER A 609 7.44 -17.67 -8.61
C SER A 609 7.44 -17.51 -10.12
N ILE A 610 8.65 -17.50 -10.69
CA ILE A 610 8.90 -17.24 -12.11
C ILE A 610 9.36 -18.52 -12.78
N TYR A 611 8.79 -18.81 -13.94
CA TYR A 611 9.07 -19.99 -14.73
C TYR A 611 9.51 -19.59 -16.13
N GLN A 612 10.37 -20.41 -16.73
CA GLN A 612 10.93 -20.24 -18.06
C GLN A 612 10.55 -21.40 -18.96
N TRP A 613 10.30 -21.10 -20.22
CA TRP A 613 10.16 -22.06 -21.30
C TRP A 613 11.11 -21.70 -22.44
N ASN A 614 11.88 -22.68 -22.92
CA ASN A 614 12.78 -22.50 -24.05
C ASN A 614 12.15 -23.09 -25.32
N PRO A 615 11.66 -22.25 -26.25
CA PRO A 615 11.00 -22.71 -27.47
C PRO A 615 11.95 -23.40 -28.46
N ALA A 616 13.28 -23.20 -28.33
CA ALA A 616 14.25 -23.90 -29.16
C ALA A 616 14.41 -25.37 -28.76
N LYS A 617 14.21 -25.70 -27.47
CA LYS A 617 14.36 -27.07 -26.95
C LYS A 617 13.06 -27.86 -27.05
N ASN A 618 11.94 -27.26 -26.68
CA ASN A 618 10.63 -27.89 -26.69
C ASN A 618 9.62 -27.06 -27.48
N SER A 619 8.93 -27.67 -28.45
CA SER A 619 7.90 -26.99 -29.25
C SER A 619 6.61 -26.74 -28.48
N ALA A 620 6.31 -27.56 -27.46
CA ALA A 620 5.20 -27.31 -26.54
C ALA A 620 5.69 -26.45 -25.36
N PRO A 621 4.83 -25.55 -24.82
CA PRO A 621 5.11 -24.89 -23.56
C PRO A 621 5.39 -25.92 -22.48
N THR A 622 6.55 -25.79 -21.83
CA THR A 622 6.91 -26.64 -20.69
C THR A 622 7.71 -25.77 -19.73
N PHE A 623 7.02 -25.25 -18.72
CA PHE A 623 7.59 -24.26 -17.81
C PHE A 623 8.43 -24.92 -16.72
N LYS A 624 9.70 -24.50 -16.61
CA LYS A 624 10.61 -24.88 -15.53
C LYS A 624 10.86 -23.67 -14.65
N ARG A 625 10.99 -23.86 -13.34
CA ARG A 625 11.29 -22.76 -12.43
C ARG A 625 12.61 -22.08 -12.84
N VAL A 626 12.64 -20.75 -12.74
CA VAL A 626 13.88 -19.99 -12.87
C VAL A 626 14.58 -20.04 -11.51
N ASP A 627 15.63 -20.86 -11.43
CA ASP A 627 16.46 -20.97 -10.23
C ASP A 627 17.71 -20.08 -10.37
N ASN A 628 18.25 -19.61 -9.23
CA ASN A 628 19.49 -18.82 -9.14
C ASN A 628 19.46 -17.43 -9.81
N MET A 629 18.28 -16.85 -10.02
CA MET A 629 18.12 -15.45 -10.45
C MET A 629 17.18 -14.74 -9.49
N ASN A 630 17.64 -13.65 -8.87
CA ASN A 630 16.85 -12.89 -7.91
C ASN A 630 16.17 -11.71 -8.60
N PHE A 631 14.96 -11.90 -9.10
CA PHE A 631 14.09 -10.83 -9.59
C PHE A 631 12.63 -11.18 -9.37
N GLU A 632 11.78 -10.17 -9.42
CA GLU A 632 10.36 -10.29 -9.13
C GLU A 632 9.53 -9.87 -10.34
N LEU A 633 8.44 -10.59 -10.58
CA LEU A 633 7.45 -10.24 -11.60
C LEU A 633 6.03 -10.38 -11.03
N PRO A 634 5.13 -9.42 -11.26
CA PRO A 634 3.71 -9.55 -10.97
C PRO A 634 3.10 -10.83 -11.55
N ARG A 635 2.09 -11.38 -10.87
CA ARG A 635 1.30 -12.52 -11.36
C ARG A 635 0.75 -12.29 -12.77
N HIS A 636 0.58 -13.38 -13.54
CA HIS A 636 0.04 -13.37 -14.91
C HIS A 636 0.89 -12.57 -15.92
N THR A 637 2.16 -12.34 -15.62
CA THR A 637 3.09 -11.69 -16.56
C THR A 637 3.72 -12.71 -17.49
N ILE A 638 3.66 -12.46 -18.80
CA ILE A 638 4.26 -13.28 -19.87
C ILE A 638 5.22 -12.42 -20.70
N LEU A 639 6.52 -12.69 -20.58
CA LEU A 639 7.59 -11.95 -21.27
C LEU A 639 8.32 -12.84 -22.26
N ASP A 640 8.75 -12.25 -23.38
CA ASP A 640 9.73 -12.80 -24.31
C ASP A 640 11.08 -12.16 -23.99
N VAL A 641 12.08 -12.95 -23.60
CA VAL A 641 13.35 -12.44 -23.05
C VAL A 641 14.57 -13.17 -23.61
N GLU A 642 15.72 -12.52 -23.51
CA GLU A 642 17.05 -13.15 -23.56
C GLU A 642 17.70 -13.08 -22.18
N PHE A 643 18.33 -14.19 -21.78
CA PHE A 643 19.27 -14.20 -20.66
C PHE A 643 20.65 -13.84 -21.19
N VAL A 644 21.13 -12.66 -20.79
CA VAL A 644 22.34 -12.04 -21.33
C VAL A 644 23.33 -11.82 -20.21
N TYR A 645 24.59 -12.16 -20.45
CA TYR A 645 25.64 -11.83 -19.50
C TYR A 645 26.05 -10.36 -19.61
N GLU A 646 25.79 -9.61 -18.55
CA GLU A 646 26.24 -8.23 -18.39
C GLU A 646 27.62 -8.21 -17.72
N LEU A 647 28.51 -7.45 -18.32
CA LEU A 647 29.90 -7.28 -17.92
C LEU A 647 30.12 -5.86 -17.41
N LYS A 648 30.99 -5.70 -16.42
CA LYS A 648 31.45 -4.39 -15.92
C LYS A 648 32.95 -4.42 -15.68
N GLY A 649 33.64 -3.32 -16.01
CA GLY A 649 35.09 -3.24 -15.97
C GLY A 649 35.76 -3.85 -17.20
N ASP A 650 37.09 -3.91 -17.20
CA ASP A 650 37.88 -4.35 -18.34
C ASP A 650 39.02 -5.30 -17.91
N GLY A 651 39.40 -6.21 -18.80
CA GLY A 651 40.47 -7.19 -18.59
C GLY A 651 40.33 -8.00 -17.30
N ARG A 652 41.37 -7.99 -16.45
CA ARG A 652 41.42 -8.80 -15.22
C ARG A 652 40.42 -8.36 -14.14
N GLY A 653 39.96 -7.10 -14.17
CA GLY A 653 38.98 -6.55 -13.22
C GLY A 653 37.52 -6.78 -13.62
N GLN A 654 37.28 -7.44 -14.77
CA GLN A 654 35.95 -7.66 -15.32
C GLN A 654 35.08 -8.53 -14.41
N ARG A 655 33.88 -8.04 -14.10
CA ARG A 655 32.84 -8.77 -13.37
C ARG A 655 31.71 -9.14 -14.33
N LYS A 656 31.12 -10.33 -14.13
CA LYS A 656 30.07 -10.89 -14.98
C LYS A 656 28.84 -11.19 -14.12
N VAL A 657 27.68 -10.72 -14.56
CA VAL A 657 26.38 -10.93 -13.89
C VAL A 657 25.36 -11.33 -14.96
N MET A 658 24.44 -12.23 -14.63
CA MET A 658 23.33 -12.54 -15.54
C MET A 658 22.27 -11.43 -15.48
N GLY A 659 21.86 -10.94 -16.65
CA GLY A 659 20.77 -9.99 -16.82
C GLY A 659 19.61 -10.59 -17.62
N VAL A 660 18.43 -9.99 -17.47
CA VAL A 660 17.21 -10.37 -18.21
C VAL A 660 16.86 -9.23 -19.16
N HIS A 661 17.01 -9.48 -20.46
CA HIS A 661 16.73 -8.50 -21.51
C HIS A 661 15.42 -8.85 -22.20
N ILE A 662 14.42 -8.00 -22.02
CA ILE A 662 13.06 -8.17 -22.54
C ILE A 662 13.03 -7.73 -24.00
N ILE A 663 12.59 -8.65 -24.84
CA ILE A 663 12.37 -8.48 -26.28
C ILE A 663 10.95 -7.95 -26.52
N ASP A 664 9.95 -8.61 -25.93
CA ASP A 664 8.53 -8.30 -26.11
C ASP A 664 7.72 -8.87 -24.93
N ALA A 665 6.41 -8.65 -24.91
CA ALA A 665 5.51 -9.23 -23.91
C ALA A 665 4.12 -9.49 -24.50
N LEU A 666 3.46 -10.52 -23.98
CA LEU A 666 2.07 -10.84 -24.31
C LEU A 666 1.10 -10.27 -23.28
N GLN A 667 1.47 -10.38 -22.00
CA GLN A 667 0.65 -9.96 -20.88
C GLN A 667 1.53 -9.41 -19.76
N LEU A 668 1.07 -8.34 -19.10
CA LEU A 668 1.71 -7.71 -17.96
C LEU A 668 0.68 -7.59 -16.84
N GLY A 669 0.85 -8.34 -15.74
CA GLY A 669 -0.24 -8.45 -14.77
C GLY A 669 -1.49 -9.06 -15.41
N ASP A 670 -2.65 -8.44 -15.17
CA ASP A 670 -3.91 -8.85 -15.81
C ASP A 670 -4.14 -8.16 -17.17
N ASP A 671 -3.19 -7.37 -17.68
CA ASP A 671 -3.35 -6.61 -18.91
C ASP A 671 -2.75 -7.36 -20.12
N TYR A 672 -3.62 -7.90 -20.97
CA TYR A 672 -3.19 -8.43 -22.26
C TYR A 672 -2.81 -7.29 -23.22
N ILE A 673 -1.60 -7.34 -23.76
CA ILE A 673 -1.08 -6.33 -24.69
C ILE A 673 -0.63 -6.92 -26.02
N GLY A 674 -0.70 -8.24 -26.19
CA GLY A 674 -0.19 -8.94 -27.36
C GLY A 674 -0.86 -8.56 -28.68
N ASP A 675 -2.06 -8.00 -28.66
CA ASP A 675 -2.79 -7.52 -29.86
C ASP A 675 -2.39 -6.11 -30.32
N LYS A 676 -1.70 -5.35 -29.46
CA LYS A 676 -1.32 -3.95 -29.75
C LYS A 676 -0.16 -3.89 -30.75
N PRO A 677 0.04 -2.77 -31.47
CA PRO A 677 1.24 -2.55 -32.27
C PRO A 677 2.52 -2.66 -31.44
N MET A 678 3.59 -3.16 -32.06
CA MET A 678 4.89 -3.37 -31.39
C MET A 678 5.43 -2.13 -30.67
N SER A 679 5.28 -0.93 -31.26
CA SER A 679 5.71 0.33 -30.62
C SER A 679 5.01 0.57 -29.29
N ASP A 680 3.71 0.27 -29.23
CA ASP A 680 2.86 0.51 -28.07
C ASP A 680 3.16 -0.53 -27.00
N ARG A 681 3.34 -1.80 -27.39
CA ARG A 681 3.81 -2.85 -26.47
C ARG A 681 5.12 -2.46 -25.81
N LEU A 682 6.13 -2.05 -26.58
CA LEU A 682 7.42 -1.62 -26.05
C LEU A 682 7.30 -0.41 -25.11
N LYS A 683 6.43 0.56 -25.42
CA LYS A 683 6.16 1.70 -24.52
C LYS A 683 5.56 1.24 -23.19
N ILE A 684 4.57 0.33 -23.24
CA ILE A 684 3.93 -0.23 -22.04
C ILE A 684 4.94 -1.06 -21.22
N ILE A 685 5.75 -1.91 -21.87
CA ILE A 685 6.79 -2.70 -21.22
C ILE A 685 7.80 -1.79 -20.51
N ARG A 686 8.25 -0.70 -21.13
CA ARG A 686 9.16 0.25 -20.47
C ARG A 686 8.54 0.85 -19.20
N ASN A 687 7.26 1.21 -19.23
CA ASN A 687 6.57 1.71 -18.04
C ASN A 687 6.40 0.63 -16.97
N PHE A 688 6.07 -0.60 -17.36
CA PHE A 688 6.03 -1.74 -16.45
C PHE A 688 7.38 -1.95 -15.76
N ILE A 689 8.49 -1.95 -16.49
CA ILE A 689 9.84 -2.08 -15.91
C ILE A 689 10.22 -0.87 -15.05
N LYS A 690 9.78 0.34 -15.41
CA LYS A 690 9.93 1.53 -14.57
C LYS A 690 9.18 1.38 -13.24
N ALA A 691 8.00 0.76 -13.23
CA ALA A 691 7.24 0.49 -12.00
C ALA A 691 7.94 -0.55 -11.10
N LEU A 692 8.53 -1.59 -11.70
CA LEU A 692 9.21 -2.66 -10.97
C LEU A 692 10.65 -2.34 -10.52
N SER A 693 11.20 -1.20 -10.94
CA SER A 693 12.61 -0.87 -10.67
C SER A 693 12.87 -0.68 -9.17
N LYS A 694 13.96 -1.25 -8.64
CA LYS A 694 14.37 -1.09 -7.23
C LYS A 694 15.86 -0.72 -7.12
N PRO A 695 16.26 0.51 -7.51
CA PRO A 695 17.67 0.89 -7.61
C PRO A 695 18.52 0.68 -6.34
N CYS A 696 17.93 0.83 -5.15
CA CYS A 696 18.65 0.62 -3.89
C CYS A 696 18.85 -0.85 -3.50
N ARG A 697 18.26 -1.80 -4.24
CA ARG A 697 18.40 -3.25 -4.02
C ARG A 697 19.46 -3.84 -4.94
N SER A 698 20.69 -3.89 -4.45
CA SER A 698 21.83 -4.45 -5.21
C SER A 698 21.76 -5.95 -5.43
N ASP A 699 20.95 -6.65 -4.64
CA ASP A 699 20.70 -8.10 -4.72
C ASP A 699 19.70 -8.47 -5.83
N ILE A 700 18.89 -7.52 -6.32
CA ILE A 700 17.89 -7.76 -7.36
C ILE A 700 18.48 -7.53 -8.76
N ILE A 701 18.22 -8.47 -9.67
CA ILE A 701 18.63 -8.38 -11.07
C ILE A 701 17.83 -7.29 -11.77
N LYS A 702 18.55 -6.39 -12.45
CA LYS A 702 17.96 -5.33 -13.26
C LYS A 702 17.38 -5.90 -14.55
N LEU A 703 16.08 -5.71 -14.74
CA LEU A 703 15.39 -6.00 -16.00
C LEU A 703 15.66 -4.88 -17.00
N ARG A 704 15.99 -5.23 -18.25
CA ARG A 704 16.21 -4.25 -19.33
C ARG A 704 15.27 -4.51 -20.49
N VAL A 705 14.73 -3.46 -21.08
CA VAL A 705 13.99 -3.58 -22.34
C VAL A 705 14.98 -3.36 -23.48
N LYS A 706 14.98 -4.23 -24.49
CA LYS A 706 15.83 -4.04 -25.67
C LYS A 706 15.32 -2.88 -26.51
N ASP A 707 16.26 -2.07 -26.99
CA ASP A 707 15.95 -1.02 -27.94
C ASP A 707 15.92 -1.55 -29.36
N TYR A 708 14.91 -1.08 -30.10
CA TYR A 708 14.63 -1.50 -31.46
C TYR A 708 14.80 -0.34 -32.43
N HIS A 709 15.77 -0.48 -33.31
CA HIS A 709 16.16 0.51 -34.30
C HIS A 709 15.52 0.20 -35.65
N PRO A 710 15.17 1.21 -36.46
CA PRO A 710 14.93 1.03 -37.88
C PRO A 710 16.07 0.26 -38.56
N LEU A 711 15.75 -0.58 -39.54
CA LEU A 711 16.77 -1.34 -40.27
C LEU A 711 17.78 -0.46 -40.99
N THR A 712 17.38 0.76 -41.37
CA THR A 712 18.24 1.78 -41.99
C THR A 712 19.39 2.23 -41.08
N GLU A 713 19.25 2.15 -39.76
CA GLU A 713 20.26 2.56 -38.78
C GLU A 713 21.24 1.42 -38.44
N LEU A 714 21.17 0.27 -39.14
CA LEU A 714 21.98 -0.89 -38.79
C LEU A 714 23.47 -0.57 -38.80
N ASN A 715 24.00 -0.03 -39.91
CA ASN A 715 25.45 0.16 -40.03
C ASN A 715 25.99 1.15 -38.98
N ASP A 716 25.31 2.28 -38.77
CA ASP A 716 25.67 3.26 -37.73
C ASP A 716 25.75 2.62 -36.34
N CYS A 717 24.80 1.74 -36.00
CA CYS A 717 24.82 1.04 -34.71
C CYS A 717 25.88 -0.06 -34.62
N LEU A 718 26.28 -0.69 -35.74
CA LEU A 718 27.39 -1.63 -35.74
C LEU A 718 28.71 -0.89 -35.49
N GLU A 719 28.86 0.30 -36.06
CA GLU A 719 30.05 1.15 -35.91
C GLU A 719 30.17 1.77 -34.52
N SER A 720 29.06 1.93 -33.80
CA SER A 720 29.06 2.45 -32.42
C SER A 720 29.47 1.43 -31.35
N LEU A 721 29.68 0.17 -31.70
CA LEU A 721 30.14 -0.85 -30.74
C LEU A 721 31.56 -0.54 -30.25
N GLU A 722 31.77 -0.64 -28.93
CA GLU A 722 33.07 -0.37 -28.33
C GLU A 722 33.91 -1.62 -28.17
N GLU A 723 35.22 -1.52 -28.39
CA GLU A 723 36.15 -2.61 -28.13
C GLU A 723 36.43 -2.74 -26.61
N LYS A 724 36.32 -3.97 -26.08
CA LYS A 724 36.60 -4.32 -24.68
C LYS A 724 37.47 -5.57 -24.58
N THR A 725 38.28 -5.69 -23.53
CA THR A 725 39.18 -6.83 -23.32
C THR A 725 38.57 -7.87 -22.38
N MET A 726 38.38 -9.10 -22.87
CA MET A 726 37.66 -10.16 -22.16
C MET A 726 38.56 -11.07 -21.34
N LYS A 727 38.13 -11.41 -20.11
CA LYS A 727 38.74 -12.49 -19.31
C LYS A 727 38.30 -13.86 -19.82
N PRO A 728 39.13 -14.93 -19.77
CA PRO A 728 40.51 -15.00 -19.27
C PRO A 728 41.59 -14.82 -20.33
N ARG A 729 41.23 -14.90 -21.61
CA ARG A 729 42.18 -14.94 -22.73
C ARG A 729 42.71 -13.57 -23.15
N MET A 730 42.23 -12.48 -22.51
CA MET A 730 42.55 -11.09 -22.86
C MET A 730 42.26 -10.77 -24.32
N GLU A 731 41.22 -11.40 -24.86
CA GLU A 731 40.77 -11.24 -26.24
C GLU A 731 39.94 -9.97 -26.36
N ARG A 732 40.14 -9.21 -27.44
CA ARG A 732 39.37 -8.00 -27.70
C ARG A 732 38.07 -8.32 -28.43
N ARG A 733 36.95 -7.85 -27.89
CA ARG A 733 35.61 -8.07 -28.43
C ARG A 733 34.81 -6.79 -28.44
N LEU A 734 33.94 -6.66 -29.42
CA LEU A 734 33.02 -5.53 -29.53
C LEU A 734 31.85 -5.70 -28.57
N ALA A 735 31.44 -4.62 -27.93
CA ALA A 735 30.44 -4.61 -26.88
C ALA A 735 29.45 -3.47 -27.06
N CYS A 736 28.19 -3.75 -26.73
CA CYS A 736 27.14 -2.75 -26.62
C CYS A 736 27.13 -2.22 -25.18
N ILE A 737 27.38 -0.91 -25.02
CA ILE A 737 27.51 -0.26 -23.71
C ILE A 737 26.16 0.32 -23.26
N PHE A 738 25.86 0.13 -21.97
CA PHE A 738 24.70 0.71 -21.31
C PHE A 738 25.08 1.98 -20.52
N ASN A 739 24.08 2.81 -20.24
CA ASN A 739 24.23 4.05 -19.46
C ASN A 739 24.86 3.85 -18.07
N ASP A 740 24.70 2.67 -17.46
CA ASP A 740 25.28 2.33 -16.16
C ASP A 740 26.69 1.71 -16.24
N GLN A 741 27.39 1.92 -17.36
CA GLN A 741 28.76 1.45 -17.66
C GLN A 741 28.89 -0.08 -17.70
N LYS A 742 27.77 -0.80 -17.64
CA LYS A 742 27.71 -2.23 -17.94
C LYS A 742 27.61 -2.41 -19.46
N TYR A 743 27.95 -3.59 -19.94
CA TYR A 743 27.84 -3.91 -21.35
C TYR A 743 27.58 -5.40 -21.58
N PHE A 744 27.21 -5.75 -22.81
CA PHE A 744 27.20 -7.14 -23.24
C PHE A 744 27.86 -7.27 -24.61
N VAL A 745 28.32 -8.48 -24.92
CA VAL A 745 28.93 -8.81 -26.21
C VAL A 745 27.84 -9.39 -27.11
N PRO A 746 27.46 -8.70 -28.21
CA PRO A 746 26.45 -9.21 -29.11
C PRO A 746 26.99 -10.36 -29.96
N ASN A 747 26.12 -11.34 -30.25
CA ASN A 747 26.41 -12.50 -31.11
C ASN A 747 25.56 -12.50 -32.40
N GLY A 748 24.72 -11.48 -32.58
CA GLY A 748 23.80 -11.43 -33.69
C GLY A 748 22.94 -10.18 -33.74
N VAL A 749 22.23 -10.05 -34.87
CA VAL A 749 21.14 -9.10 -35.06
C VAL A 749 19.83 -9.88 -35.11
N TYR A 750 18.84 -9.34 -34.41
CA TYR A 750 17.49 -9.85 -34.35
C TYR A 750 16.52 -8.90 -35.03
N MET A 751 15.97 -9.30 -36.18
CA MET A 751 15.01 -8.52 -36.95
C MET A 751 13.58 -8.98 -36.75
N ILE A 752 12.66 -8.03 -36.71
CA ILE A 752 11.24 -8.25 -36.54
C ILE A 752 10.44 -7.33 -37.44
N ARG A 753 9.34 -7.83 -37.99
CA ARG A 753 8.43 -7.00 -38.78
C ARG A 753 7.49 -6.23 -37.87
N ARG A 754 7.38 -4.92 -38.11
CA ARG A 754 6.46 -4.02 -37.42
C ARG A 754 5.17 -3.73 -38.19
N VAL A 755 5.06 -4.26 -39.42
CA VAL A 755 3.87 -4.15 -40.28
C VAL A 755 3.46 -5.55 -40.78
N LYS A 756 2.16 -5.84 -40.72
CA LYS A 756 1.57 -7.13 -41.10
C LYS A 756 1.31 -7.21 -42.61
N ASP A 757 1.75 -8.30 -43.25
CA ASP A 757 1.42 -8.55 -44.65
C ASP A 757 -0.11 -8.60 -44.86
N PRO A 758 -0.63 -8.09 -45.99
CA PRO A 758 0.07 -7.58 -47.17
C PRO A 758 0.41 -6.08 -47.13
N TRP A 759 0.41 -5.45 -45.94
CA TRP A 759 0.74 -4.03 -45.77
C TRP A 759 2.25 -3.80 -45.66
N HIS A 760 2.68 -2.64 -46.17
CA HIS A 760 4.08 -2.18 -46.15
C HIS A 760 4.15 -0.69 -45.83
N LEU A 761 5.17 -0.28 -45.10
CA LEU A 761 5.51 1.12 -44.90
C LEU A 761 6.28 1.65 -46.11
N GLN A 762 5.84 2.77 -46.68
CA GLN A 762 6.53 3.47 -47.75
C GLN A 762 6.65 4.95 -47.44
N TYR A 763 7.70 5.59 -47.94
CA TYR A 763 7.90 7.03 -47.78
C TYR A 763 7.32 7.79 -48.97
N SER A 764 6.42 8.73 -48.70
CA SER A 764 5.88 9.63 -49.73
C SER A 764 6.77 10.85 -49.88
N LYS A 765 7.35 11.04 -51.07
CA LYS A 765 8.15 12.22 -51.39
C LYS A 765 7.33 13.50 -51.42
N SER A 766 6.06 13.42 -51.84
CA SER A 766 5.17 14.59 -51.96
C SER A 766 4.67 15.09 -50.61
N SER A 767 4.26 14.18 -49.73
CA SER A 767 3.77 14.53 -48.39
C SER A 767 4.85 14.49 -47.30
N LYS A 768 6.09 14.12 -47.65
CA LYS A 768 7.24 14.03 -46.75
C LYS A 768 6.98 13.22 -45.48
N ARG A 769 6.16 12.17 -45.59
CA ARG A 769 5.81 11.29 -44.47
C ARG A 769 5.59 9.85 -44.92
N PHE A 770 5.69 8.93 -43.98
CA PHE A 770 5.40 7.51 -44.21
C PHE A 770 3.89 7.26 -44.36
N TYR A 771 3.54 6.27 -45.17
CA TYR A 771 2.18 5.75 -45.32
C TYR A 771 2.21 4.22 -45.42
N PHE A 772 1.07 3.59 -45.13
CA PHE A 772 0.84 2.17 -45.26
C PHE A 772 0.22 1.87 -46.62
N TYR A 773 0.86 0.99 -47.38
CA TYR A 773 0.40 0.53 -48.69
C TYR A 773 0.03 -0.96 -48.64
N ASN A 774 -1.19 -1.29 -49.05
CA ASN A 774 -1.68 -2.66 -49.15
C ASN A 774 -1.46 -3.20 -50.56
N ARG A 775 -0.62 -4.23 -50.70
CA ARG A 775 -0.30 -4.80 -52.03
C ARG A 775 -1.43 -5.60 -52.66
N LYS A 776 -2.40 -6.08 -51.89
CA LYS A 776 -3.50 -6.87 -52.43
C LYS A 776 -4.64 -5.98 -52.93
N THR A 777 -4.90 -4.87 -52.25
CA THR A 777 -6.01 -3.96 -52.58
C THR A 777 -5.55 -2.69 -53.29
N ASN A 778 -4.22 -2.44 -53.38
CA ASN A 778 -3.62 -1.19 -53.86
C ASN A 778 -4.02 0.06 -53.04
N GLU A 779 -4.51 -0.15 -51.83
CA GLU A 779 -4.93 0.93 -50.92
C GLU A 779 -3.73 1.59 -50.25
N SER A 780 -3.78 2.92 -50.07
CA SER A 780 -2.78 3.71 -49.36
C SER A 780 -3.42 4.53 -48.26
N VAL A 781 -2.97 4.37 -47.01
CA VAL A 781 -3.47 5.11 -45.85
C VAL A 781 -2.31 5.65 -45.02
N PHE A 782 -2.47 6.84 -44.44
CA PHE A 782 -1.43 7.43 -43.59
C PHE A 782 -1.50 6.93 -42.14
N GLU A 783 -2.70 6.58 -41.70
CA GLU A 783 -2.92 6.00 -40.37
C GLU A 783 -2.95 4.47 -40.46
N PRO A 784 -2.42 3.76 -39.45
CA PRO A 784 -2.39 2.30 -39.45
C PRO A 784 -3.79 1.70 -39.44
N ALA A 785 -4.15 0.98 -40.51
CA ALA A 785 -5.35 0.15 -40.53
C ALA A 785 -5.24 -0.99 -39.50
N LYS A 786 -6.36 -1.44 -38.92
CA LYS A 786 -6.35 -2.58 -37.97
C LYS A 786 -5.69 -3.84 -38.54
N SER A 787 -5.84 -4.07 -39.85
CA SER A 787 -5.24 -5.21 -40.55
C SER A 787 -3.74 -5.08 -40.83
N SER A 788 -3.15 -3.89 -40.66
CA SER A 788 -1.69 -3.66 -40.80
C SER A 788 -0.92 -3.85 -39.48
N ILE A 789 -1.63 -3.98 -38.35
CA ILE A 789 -1.03 -4.13 -37.01
C ILE A 789 -0.25 -5.44 -36.93
N ALA A 790 1.05 -5.32 -36.66
CA ALA A 790 1.90 -6.44 -36.26
C ALA A 790 1.72 -6.72 -34.75
N ASP A 791 0.75 -7.58 -34.45
CA ASP A 791 0.56 -8.15 -33.11
C ASP A 791 1.78 -9.00 -32.69
N ALA A 792 1.88 -9.33 -31.40
CA ALA A 792 3.01 -10.05 -30.83
C ALA A 792 3.21 -11.43 -31.47
N LYS A 793 2.14 -12.07 -31.92
CA LYS A 793 2.18 -13.36 -32.62
C LYS A 793 2.80 -13.21 -34.01
N TYR A 794 2.36 -12.24 -34.80
CA TYR A 794 2.92 -11.97 -36.11
C TYR A 794 4.39 -11.54 -35.99
N CYS A 795 4.68 -10.69 -34.99
CA CYS A 795 6.02 -10.35 -34.60
C CYS A 795 6.83 -11.62 -34.27
N ALA A 796 6.28 -12.60 -33.57
CA ALA A 796 6.92 -13.90 -33.26
C ALA A 796 7.21 -14.77 -34.50
N GLU A 797 6.30 -14.82 -35.46
CA GLU A 797 6.42 -15.66 -36.66
C GLU A 797 7.32 -15.06 -37.74
N SER A 798 7.39 -13.73 -37.79
CA SER A 798 8.14 -12.98 -38.81
C SER A 798 9.61 -12.76 -38.48
N ARG A 799 10.11 -13.35 -37.39
CA ARG A 799 11.44 -13.08 -36.85
C ARG A 799 12.55 -13.63 -37.76
N VAL A 800 13.54 -12.79 -38.02
CA VAL A 800 14.73 -13.14 -38.81
C VAL A 800 15.96 -12.89 -37.96
N GLN A 801 16.92 -13.81 -37.99
CA GLN A 801 18.16 -13.72 -37.22
C GLN A 801 19.39 -13.76 -38.13
N TRP A 802 20.35 -12.90 -37.87
CA TRP A 802 21.66 -12.91 -38.50
C TRP A 802 22.71 -13.03 -37.40
N LEU A 803 23.23 -14.26 -37.19
CA LEU A 803 24.18 -14.57 -36.12
C LEU A 803 25.60 -14.64 -36.68
N TRP A 804 26.58 -14.23 -35.88
CA TRP A 804 28.00 -14.29 -36.23
C TRP A 804 28.83 -14.98 -35.16
N ALA A 805 29.97 -15.52 -35.58
CA ALA A 805 30.94 -16.12 -34.69
C ALA A 805 31.60 -15.03 -33.86
N ASP A 806 32.02 -15.41 -32.65
CA ASP A 806 32.80 -14.55 -31.76
C ASP A 806 34.03 -14.00 -32.51
N GLY A 807 33.96 -12.74 -32.96
CA GLY A 807 34.97 -12.10 -33.79
C GLY A 807 35.80 -11.08 -33.03
N THR A 808 37.11 -11.05 -33.30
CA THR A 808 38.01 -9.95 -32.92
C THR A 808 37.82 -8.79 -33.91
N GLY A 809 37.11 -7.74 -33.50
CA GLY A 809 36.94 -6.51 -34.30
C GLY A 809 35.85 -6.56 -35.39
N LEU A 810 35.57 -5.40 -35.99
CA LEU A 810 34.43 -5.12 -36.89
C LEU A 810 34.57 -5.77 -38.28
N SER A 811 35.79 -6.14 -38.69
CA SER A 811 36.12 -6.55 -40.06
C SER A 811 36.04 -8.06 -40.33
N ASN A 812 35.99 -8.90 -39.29
CA ASN A 812 36.16 -10.36 -39.40
C ASN A 812 34.92 -11.16 -38.93
N TRP A 813 33.70 -10.67 -39.20
CA TRP A 813 32.48 -11.41 -38.83
C TRP A 813 32.15 -12.49 -39.86
N SER A 814 32.38 -13.75 -39.51
CA SER A 814 31.82 -14.89 -40.24
C SER A 814 30.43 -15.20 -39.72
N ALA A 815 29.43 -15.15 -40.60
CA ALA A 815 28.06 -15.54 -40.25
C ALA A 815 28.01 -17.04 -39.87
N LEU A 816 27.37 -17.35 -38.73
CA LEU A 816 27.27 -18.72 -38.20
C LEU A 816 26.11 -19.51 -38.82
N ASN A 817 25.01 -18.82 -39.08
CA ASN A 817 23.75 -19.43 -39.49
C ASN A 817 23.24 -18.90 -40.84
N SER A 818 24.02 -18.06 -41.51
CA SER A 818 23.62 -17.36 -42.73
C SER A 818 24.75 -17.41 -43.75
N SER A 819 24.39 -17.50 -45.04
CA SER A 819 25.32 -17.31 -46.15
C SER A 819 25.57 -15.83 -46.47
N ILE A 820 24.92 -14.90 -45.75
CA ILE A 820 24.98 -13.46 -46.00
C ILE A 820 26.10 -12.84 -45.15
N SER A 821 27.08 -12.24 -45.83
CA SER A 821 28.16 -11.48 -45.18
C SER A 821 27.67 -10.12 -44.68
N ARG A 822 28.41 -9.49 -43.74
CA ARG A 822 28.11 -8.12 -43.28
C ARG A 822 27.99 -7.16 -44.45
N LYS A 823 29.00 -7.18 -45.34
CA LYS A 823 29.06 -6.30 -46.51
C LYS A 823 27.82 -6.47 -47.38
N THR A 824 27.49 -7.71 -47.74
CA THR A 824 26.29 -8.02 -48.54
C THR A 824 25.01 -7.49 -47.89
N PHE A 825 24.90 -7.60 -46.57
CA PHE A 825 23.71 -7.15 -45.86
C PHE A 825 23.60 -5.63 -45.78
N VAL A 826 24.70 -4.93 -45.49
CA VAL A 826 24.77 -3.46 -45.46
C VAL A 826 24.52 -2.89 -46.85
N ASP A 827 25.20 -3.39 -47.88
CA ASP A 827 25.01 -2.97 -49.28
C ASP A 827 23.53 -3.14 -49.71
N PHE A 828 22.87 -4.21 -49.27
CA PHE A 828 21.43 -4.40 -49.53
C PHE A 828 20.57 -3.31 -48.89
N ILE A 829 20.82 -2.97 -47.62
CA ILE A 829 20.04 -1.94 -46.90
C ILE A 829 20.24 -0.58 -47.55
N GLU A 830 21.48 -0.22 -47.89
CA GLU A 830 21.80 1.04 -48.56
C GLU A 830 21.14 1.13 -49.95
N SER A 831 21.04 0.03 -50.70
CA SER A 831 20.35 0.00 -51.99
C SER A 831 18.82 0.20 -51.90
N LYS A 832 18.24 0.08 -50.70
CA LYS A 832 16.79 0.10 -50.45
C LYS A 832 16.32 1.30 -49.63
N ASN A 833 17.25 2.03 -49.01
CA ASN A 833 17.00 3.31 -48.35
C ASN A 833 16.84 4.40 -49.41
#